data_AF-A0A9P9CDA0-F1
#
_entry.id   AF-A0A9P9CDA0-F1
#
_cell.length_a   1.000
_cell.length_b   1.000
_cell.length_c   1.000
_cell.angle_alpha   90.00
_cell.angle_beta   90.00
_cell.angle_gamma   90.00
#
_symmetry.space_group_name_H-M   'P 1'
#
loop_
_entity.id
_entity.type
_entity.pdbx_description
1 polymer ?
#
loop_
_entity_poly.entity_id
_entity_poly.type
_entity_poly.pdbx_seq_one_letter_code
_entity_poly.pdbx_strand_id
1 'polypeptide(L)'
;MAKCNFCNKPYKSSQGVTTHLAQDKECKVRLGKWKREMAARLAEEHRRAYDSDSDESQHSNDGFQHLRSPQNDSYFDIPYDPEVSPARPSAPAACTTTTTASIIQPQSTSNYRPPVIANIPTDDEEDYFVKVHPTAAMEARRRQRAAFETDYAGVVTAEQPHGPFPTRADWEMAEWSTLDAHPTELETTTAREFHSYVDKLPNAAEFEHKEILIEGQTIPFDCFYRNALDLVRDLISDPTFDGQLLFRPTHRYTSSAKRSRKYSEWNTGDWAWEVQAKLPRGATTIPIILATDKTELTSFTGKQSCYPVYMTIANIPKHLRRQPSTRAWRLLAYLPTGKLFHQCMTMICQPLFEPAKHGEELVDAQGVVRTCHTILAAYAADYPEQCLVTCVRYGQACPICDTLLPDFDKDEKGEMHDQADTLATIQHARAEGAQDRDETLKAAGLTNVPDPFWKGWTHANVHAAMSSDVLHQLVQGMGKHLVEWLIELTTDEDELDARFQRIPYATGLRHFRDGISALSNVSGTEHKAIYAQLLGCIHGIVPDDAVRAACSLLDFIYVAQYECHSDDSLKGLEDALSNFHMYKSVFSLHNVRKDFNLPKLHACQHYADSIRRFGTVDNYNTECTERLHIDLAKHAYAATNKRDYEHQMCRWLQRREAVLRFRTYLDWKDNKLDRPAKRAPLPSHPIILTKKPHRQRYTVRQIQLDIGQPDFRKALANFLCSWHRTPHWPGYAPVLPPLVSSALERLSYVLLWNHVKFVTPNMETLASQNFKSTAYASPMRKQYDPVLVRLLGEDIAGTGGINDLHVGRLRALFKVPELYADDLFGAQQPSHLALIDLYLPLSRREDDINGMYLVKKPPQPQLVIVEVNSLRRAAHLFPKFGVGKVDRKLTPLTVLDAYNAFYLNNHVDKDAFRSIYWEIGEDDETIE
;
A
#
# COMPACT_ATOMS: atom_id res chain seq x y z
N MET A 1 35.02 7.39 39.55
CA MET A 1 34.97 8.85 39.33
C MET A 1 34.53 9.09 37.90
N ALA A 2 33.37 9.71 37.69
CA ALA A 2 32.87 10.01 36.36
C ALA A 2 33.64 11.20 35.76
N LYS A 3 33.96 11.19 34.47
CA LYS A 3 34.68 12.30 33.81
C LYS A 3 33.80 12.96 32.76
N CYS A 4 33.99 14.27 32.56
CA CYS A 4 33.34 14.96 31.45
C CYS A 4 33.98 14.56 30.12
N ASN A 5 33.20 14.02 29.19
CA ASN A 5 33.70 13.53 27.89
C ASN A 5 34.27 14.63 26.97
N PHE A 6 34.08 15.92 27.29
CA PHE A 6 34.59 17.02 26.48
C PHE A 6 35.82 17.72 27.06
N CYS A 7 36.05 17.63 28.38
CA CYS A 7 37.18 18.30 29.05
C CYS A 7 37.96 17.39 30.03
N ASN A 8 37.57 16.12 30.15
CA ASN A 8 38.15 15.10 31.02
C ASN A 8 38.24 15.43 32.51
N LYS A 9 37.57 16.50 32.99
CA LYS A 9 37.52 16.82 34.42
C LYS A 9 36.80 15.70 35.19
N PRO A 10 37.39 15.19 36.29
CA PRO A 10 36.78 14.15 37.12
C PRO A 10 35.80 14.73 38.13
N TYR A 11 34.70 14.02 38.33
CA TYR A 11 33.63 14.34 39.26
C TYR A 11 33.31 13.12 40.13
N LYS A 12 32.85 13.40 41.35
CA LYS A 12 32.54 12.37 42.35
C LYS A 12 31.30 11.54 41.99
N SER A 13 30.40 12.08 41.17
CA SER A 13 29.18 11.41 40.70
C SER A 13 28.83 11.83 39.26
N SER A 14 27.99 11.04 38.59
CA SER A 14 27.40 11.37 37.28
C SER A 14 26.65 12.70 37.31
N GLN A 15 25.93 12.99 38.40
CA GLN A 15 25.25 14.26 38.60
C GLN A 15 26.21 15.46 38.62
N GLY A 16 27.43 15.29 39.15
CA GLY A 16 28.47 16.31 39.07
C GLY A 16 28.94 16.59 37.64
N VAL A 17 28.98 15.56 36.78
CA VAL A 17 29.26 15.73 35.35
C VAL A 17 28.11 16.48 34.66
N THR A 18 26.86 16.14 34.98
CA THR A 18 25.67 16.79 34.39
C THR A 18 25.57 18.26 34.79
N THR A 19 25.77 18.59 36.06
CA THR A 19 25.82 19.99 36.52
C THR A 19 26.93 20.76 35.82
N HIS A 20 28.09 20.15 35.63
CA HIS A 20 29.18 20.75 34.86
C HIS A 20 28.82 20.97 33.39
N LEU A 21 28.21 19.99 32.70
CA LEU A 21 27.77 20.14 31.31
C LEU A 21 26.69 21.21 31.13
N ALA A 22 25.90 21.48 32.17
CA ALA A 22 24.86 22.51 32.16
C ALA A 22 25.41 23.93 32.40
N GLN A 23 26.46 24.06 33.20
CA GLN A 23 27.02 25.34 33.68
C GLN A 23 28.26 25.80 32.90
N ASP A 24 29.11 24.88 32.45
CA ASP A 24 30.33 25.20 31.71
C ASP A 24 29.99 25.54 30.26
N LYS A 25 30.19 26.82 29.89
CA LYS A 25 29.81 27.34 28.56
C LYS A 25 30.48 26.56 27.43
N GLU A 26 31.72 26.12 27.60
CA GLU A 26 32.48 25.49 26.52
C GLU A 26 32.07 24.03 26.34
N CYS A 27 31.93 23.27 27.44
CA CYS A 27 31.44 21.89 27.37
C CYS A 27 29.98 21.81 26.92
N LYS A 28 29.13 22.79 27.28
CA LYS A 28 27.74 22.89 26.81
C LYS A 28 27.64 23.10 25.30
N VAL A 29 28.49 23.96 24.74
CA VAL A 29 28.55 24.20 23.28
C VAL A 29 29.05 22.96 22.55
N ARG A 30 30.07 22.28 23.09
CA ARG A 30 30.59 21.02 22.52
C ARG A 30 29.54 19.91 22.55
N LEU A 31 28.77 19.78 23.64
CA LEU A 31 27.64 18.85 23.73
C LEU A 31 26.54 19.16 22.70
N GLY A 32 26.19 20.44 22.52
CA GLY A 32 25.21 20.86 21.52
C GLY A 32 25.66 20.61 20.07
N LYS A 33 26.95 20.77 19.78
CA LYS A 33 27.54 20.44 18.48
C LYS A 33 27.51 18.93 18.24
N TRP A 34 27.94 18.14 19.21
CA TRP A 34 27.93 16.68 19.14
C TRP A 34 26.51 16.11 18.93
N LYS A 35 25.48 16.64 19.62
CA LYS A 35 24.08 16.22 19.41
C LYS A 35 23.59 16.47 17.98
N ARG A 36 23.98 17.60 17.35
CA ARG A 36 23.62 17.91 15.96
C ARG A 36 24.36 17.04 14.95
N GLU A 37 25.64 16.78 15.19
CA GLU A 37 26.45 15.88 14.34
C GLU A 37 25.96 14.44 14.43
N MET A 38 25.54 13.98 15.61
CA MET A 38 24.96 12.65 15.80
C MET A 38 23.59 12.53 15.14
N ALA A 39 22.71 13.53 15.29
CA ALA A 39 21.43 13.55 14.59
C ALA A 39 21.60 13.56 13.05
N ALA A 40 22.62 14.26 12.54
CA ALA A 40 22.94 14.25 11.11
C ALA A 40 23.52 12.91 10.65
N ARG A 41 24.33 12.22 11.48
CA ARG A 41 24.83 10.88 11.20
C ARG A 41 23.72 9.83 11.23
N LEU A 42 22.85 9.85 12.23
CA LEU A 42 21.69 8.97 12.30
C LEU A 42 20.72 9.20 11.12
N ALA A 43 20.50 10.45 10.72
CA ALA A 43 19.71 10.74 9.52
C ALA A 43 20.38 10.25 8.22
N GLU A 44 21.72 10.21 8.18
CA GLU A 44 22.49 9.69 7.05
C GLU A 44 22.57 8.16 7.06
N GLU A 45 22.63 7.53 8.23
CA GLU A 45 22.56 6.07 8.41
C GLU A 45 21.15 5.54 8.14
N HIS A 46 20.10 6.27 8.53
CA HIS A 46 18.72 5.97 8.11
C HIS A 46 18.53 6.11 6.59
N ARG A 47 19.25 7.04 5.94
CA ARG A 47 19.28 7.13 4.46
C ARG A 47 20.11 6.00 3.84
N ARG A 48 21.26 5.66 4.42
CA ARG A 48 22.13 4.57 3.95
C ARG A 48 21.52 3.20 4.15
N ALA A 49 20.78 2.94 5.23
CA ALA A 49 20.00 1.72 5.41
C ALA A 49 18.84 1.62 4.39
N TYR A 50 18.41 2.76 3.85
CA TYR A 50 17.43 2.83 2.74
C TYR A 50 18.09 2.57 1.38
N ASP A 51 19.36 2.95 1.20
CA ASP A 51 20.12 2.78 -0.05
C ASP A 51 20.96 1.47 -0.08
N SER A 52 21.34 0.88 1.06
CA SER A 52 22.23 -0.29 1.16
C SER A 52 21.52 -1.64 1.08
N ASP A 53 20.18 -1.67 1.17
CA ASP A 53 19.39 -2.84 0.79
C ASP A 53 19.31 -3.02 -0.75
N SER A 54 19.99 -2.15 -1.54
CA SER A 54 19.95 -2.16 -3.01
C SER A 54 21.25 -2.56 -3.72
N ASP A 55 22.37 -2.71 -3.02
CA ASP A 55 23.68 -2.99 -3.61
C ASP A 55 24.46 -4.02 -2.76
N GLU A 56 24.24 -5.33 -2.98
CA GLU A 56 25.27 -6.39 -2.85
C GLU A 56 24.67 -7.78 -3.14
N SER A 57 24.39 -8.08 -4.42
CA SER A 57 24.14 -9.45 -4.88
C SER A 57 24.83 -9.68 -6.24
N GLN A 58 26.12 -10.03 -6.22
CA GLN A 58 26.85 -10.49 -7.40
C GLN A 58 27.20 -11.97 -7.26
N HIS A 59 26.79 -12.75 -8.27
CA HIS A 59 27.22 -14.11 -8.65
C HIS A 59 26.81 -15.25 -7.69
N SER A 60 26.30 -16.41 -8.13
CA SER A 60 26.42 -17.13 -9.41
C SER A 60 25.20 -18.03 -9.69
N ASN A 61 24.88 -18.17 -10.98
CA ASN A 61 23.92 -19.10 -11.58
C ASN A 61 24.15 -20.57 -11.19
N ASP A 62 23.09 -21.28 -10.82
CA ASP A 62 22.63 -22.46 -11.58
C ASP A 62 21.22 -22.92 -11.17
N GLY A 63 20.36 -23.13 -12.17
CA GLY A 63 19.42 -24.25 -12.22
C GLY A 63 18.13 -24.19 -11.38
N PHE A 64 17.07 -23.68 -12.00
CA PHE A 64 15.66 -24.00 -11.75
C PHE A 64 15.42 -25.43 -11.22
N GLN A 65 15.15 -25.54 -9.91
CA GLN A 65 14.35 -26.59 -9.25
C GLN A 65 14.29 -26.25 -7.74
N HIS A 66 13.06 -26.18 -7.19
CA HIS A 66 12.75 -26.00 -5.76
C HIS A 66 12.61 -24.56 -5.21
N LEU A 67 11.47 -23.93 -5.48
CA LEU A 67 10.69 -23.30 -4.40
C LEU A 67 9.69 -24.33 -3.87
N ARG A 68 10.22 -25.35 -3.19
CA ARG A 68 9.45 -25.97 -2.10
C ARG A 68 9.62 -25.02 -0.92
N SER A 69 8.52 -24.61 -0.28
CA SER A 69 8.56 -24.14 1.11
C SER A 69 9.49 -25.06 1.92
N PRO A 70 10.20 -24.57 2.95
CA PRO A 70 11.07 -25.42 3.75
C PRO A 70 10.30 -26.66 4.25
N GLN A 71 10.43 -27.76 3.53
CA GLN A 71 10.01 -29.09 3.94
C GLN A 71 11.04 -29.53 4.96
N ASN A 72 10.84 -29.08 6.20
CA ASN A 72 11.38 -29.75 7.37
C ASN A 72 10.50 -29.51 8.60
N ASP A 73 9.19 -29.45 8.38
CA ASP A 73 8.21 -29.91 9.36
C ASP A 73 7.15 -30.73 8.63
N SER A 74 7.09 -32.01 9.00
CA SER A 74 6.34 -33.10 8.35
C SER A 74 4.80 -32.98 8.42
N TYR A 75 4.22 -31.81 8.12
CA TYR A 75 2.76 -31.66 8.06
C TYR A 75 2.18 -32.06 6.70
N PHE A 76 2.96 -31.92 5.61
CA PHE A 76 2.45 -32.14 4.24
C PHE A 76 2.76 -33.52 3.63
N ASP A 77 3.47 -34.39 4.35
CA ASP A 77 3.76 -35.77 3.91
C ASP A 77 3.14 -36.77 4.88
N ILE A 78 2.00 -37.36 4.51
CA ILE A 78 1.50 -38.60 5.13
C ILE A 78 2.21 -39.77 4.41
N PRO A 79 2.80 -40.76 5.13
CA PRO A 79 3.47 -41.87 4.48
C PRO A 79 2.48 -42.76 3.71
N TYR A 80 2.73 -42.93 2.42
CA TYR A 80 2.09 -43.96 1.59
C TYR A 80 2.75 -45.31 1.89
N ASP A 81 1.96 -46.28 2.34
CA ASP A 81 2.36 -47.68 2.53
C ASP A 81 2.36 -48.41 1.18
N PRO A 82 3.50 -48.92 0.66
CA PRO A 82 3.58 -49.43 -0.71
C PRO A 82 3.05 -50.85 -0.93
N GLU A 83 2.43 -51.51 0.06
CA GLU A 83 2.04 -52.92 -0.07
C GLU A 83 0.52 -53.20 -0.21
N VAL A 84 -0.17 -52.53 -1.14
CA VAL A 84 -1.42 -53.10 -1.70
C VAL A 84 -1.57 -52.67 -3.16
N SER A 85 -1.41 -53.60 -4.10
CA SER A 85 -1.82 -53.39 -5.50
C SER A 85 -3.33 -53.64 -5.65
N PRO A 86 -4.14 -52.67 -6.14
CA PRO A 86 -5.47 -52.97 -6.63
C PRO A 86 -5.44 -53.20 -8.15
N ALA A 87 -6.13 -54.25 -8.56
CA ALA A 87 -6.21 -54.76 -9.92
C ALA A 87 -6.82 -53.77 -10.93
N ARG A 88 -6.37 -53.90 -12.19
CA ARG A 88 -6.93 -53.24 -13.39
C ARG A 88 -8.45 -53.42 -13.49
N PRO A 89 -9.23 -52.33 -13.63
CA PRO A 89 -10.57 -52.42 -14.20
C PRO A 89 -10.50 -52.41 -15.73
N SER A 90 -11.28 -53.30 -16.33
CA SER A 90 -11.51 -53.48 -17.76
C SER A 90 -12.13 -52.26 -18.45
N ALA A 91 -11.72 -52.02 -19.70
CA ALA A 91 -12.20 -50.95 -20.57
C ALA A 91 -13.72 -51.01 -20.83
N PRO A 92 -14.44 -49.88 -20.82
CA PRO A 92 -15.75 -49.78 -21.45
C PRO A 92 -15.64 -49.34 -22.91
N ALA A 93 -16.63 -49.78 -23.67
CA ALA A 93 -16.69 -49.84 -25.12
C ALA A 93 -16.76 -48.49 -25.83
N ALA A 94 -16.22 -48.47 -27.04
CA ALA A 94 -16.28 -47.37 -27.98
C ALA A 94 -17.73 -47.00 -28.34
N CYS A 95 -18.11 -45.74 -28.10
CA CYS A 95 -19.26 -45.11 -28.72
C CYS A 95 -18.74 -44.03 -29.69
N THR A 96 -18.68 -44.37 -30.96
CA THR A 96 -18.44 -43.43 -32.06
C THR A 96 -19.67 -42.54 -32.26
N THR A 97 -19.57 -41.28 -31.87
CA THR A 97 -20.40 -40.20 -32.44
C THR A 97 -19.49 -39.14 -33.02
N THR A 98 -19.41 -39.14 -34.35
CA THR A 98 -18.80 -38.10 -35.16
C THR A 98 -19.62 -36.83 -35.00
N THR A 99 -19.10 -35.82 -34.30
CA THR A 99 -19.62 -34.45 -34.39
C THR A 99 -18.51 -33.56 -34.89
N THR A 100 -18.68 -33.12 -36.12
CA THR A 100 -17.82 -32.23 -36.89
C THR A 100 -17.58 -30.94 -36.10
N ALA A 101 -16.34 -30.68 -35.72
CA ALA A 101 -15.93 -29.40 -35.15
C ALA A 101 -16.13 -28.31 -36.22
N SER A 102 -17.17 -27.50 -36.04
CA SER A 102 -17.28 -26.23 -36.73
C SER A 102 -16.21 -25.30 -36.16
N ILE A 103 -15.17 -25.07 -36.95
CA ILE A 103 -14.24 -23.95 -36.79
C ILE A 103 -15.08 -22.67 -36.91
N ILE A 104 -15.46 -22.11 -35.77
CA ILE A 104 -16.00 -20.76 -35.71
C ILE A 104 -14.81 -19.84 -35.93
N GLN A 105 -14.74 -19.24 -37.12
CA GLN A 105 -13.88 -18.08 -37.34
C GLN A 105 -14.32 -17.00 -36.32
N PRO A 106 -13.41 -16.44 -35.52
CA PRO A 106 -13.76 -15.38 -34.60
C PRO A 106 -14.26 -14.18 -35.42
N GLN A 107 -15.53 -13.83 -35.23
CA GLN A 107 -16.06 -12.58 -35.75
C GLN A 107 -15.30 -11.44 -35.08
N SER A 108 -14.55 -10.72 -35.91
CA SER A 108 -13.84 -9.48 -35.57
C SER A 108 -14.86 -8.39 -35.25
N THR A 109 -15.32 -8.36 -34.00
CA THR A 109 -15.91 -7.18 -33.35
C THR A 109 -15.49 -7.19 -31.88
N SER A 110 -14.19 -6.98 -31.65
CA SER A 110 -13.56 -6.85 -30.33
C SER A 110 -13.73 -5.40 -29.85
N ASN A 111 -14.44 -5.20 -28.74
CA ASN A 111 -14.51 -3.95 -28.01
C ASN A 111 -13.96 -4.19 -26.60
N TYR A 112 -12.65 -4.33 -26.46
CA TYR A 112 -12.04 -4.12 -25.14
C TYR A 112 -12.39 -2.69 -24.72
N ARG A 113 -13.17 -2.56 -23.66
CA ARG A 113 -13.38 -1.30 -22.97
C ARG A 113 -12.68 -1.43 -21.63
N PRO A 114 -11.66 -0.61 -21.35
CA PRO A 114 -11.19 -0.43 -19.99
C PRO A 114 -12.38 -0.16 -19.08
N PRO A 115 -12.37 -0.66 -17.83
CA PRO A 115 -13.45 -0.37 -16.91
C PRO A 115 -13.57 1.15 -16.78
N VAL A 116 -14.68 1.71 -17.27
CA VAL A 116 -15.01 3.12 -17.05
C VAL A 116 -15.41 3.22 -15.59
N ILE A 117 -14.44 3.54 -14.73
CA ILE A 117 -14.72 3.81 -13.32
C ILE A 117 -15.21 5.24 -13.23
N ALA A 118 -16.45 5.44 -13.67
CA ALA A 118 -17.17 6.67 -13.38
C ALA A 118 -17.26 6.82 -11.85
N ASN A 119 -16.98 8.02 -11.35
CA ASN A 119 -17.22 8.41 -9.96
C ASN A 119 -16.46 7.61 -8.90
N ILE A 120 -15.15 7.83 -8.82
CA ILE A 120 -14.36 7.48 -7.63
C ILE A 120 -14.91 8.30 -6.46
N PRO A 121 -15.41 7.64 -5.42
CA PRO A 121 -16.04 8.35 -4.32
C PRO A 121 -15.00 9.17 -3.55
N THR A 122 -15.25 10.47 -3.44
CA THR A 122 -14.51 11.35 -2.54
C THR A 122 -15.12 11.35 -1.14
N ASP A 123 -14.32 11.56 -0.09
CA ASP A 123 -14.78 11.71 1.31
C ASP A 123 -14.85 13.19 1.69
N ASP A 124 -15.29 14.07 0.78
CA ASP A 124 -15.55 15.47 1.10
C ASP A 124 -16.83 15.58 1.94
N GLU A 125 -16.69 16.12 3.16
CA GLU A 125 -17.73 16.14 4.21
C GLU A 125 -19.04 16.84 3.80
N GLU A 126 -19.07 17.60 2.70
CA GLU A 126 -20.22 18.41 2.29
C GLU A 126 -21.27 17.64 1.46
N ASP A 127 -20.96 16.45 0.90
CA ASP A 127 -21.82 15.82 -0.13
C ASP A 127 -22.36 14.41 0.15
N TYR A 128 -21.98 13.72 1.24
CA TYR A 128 -22.40 12.33 1.47
C TYR A 128 -23.51 12.15 2.54
N PHE A 129 -24.47 11.28 2.23
CA PHE A 129 -25.48 10.86 3.21
C PHE A 129 -24.96 9.70 4.04
N VAL A 130 -25.03 9.82 5.37
CA VAL A 130 -24.65 8.77 6.32
C VAL A 130 -25.88 8.21 7.01
N LYS A 131 -26.14 6.92 6.81
CA LYS A 131 -27.13 6.16 7.59
C LYS A 131 -26.42 5.44 8.72
N VAL A 132 -26.70 5.81 9.97
CA VAL A 132 -26.18 5.12 11.16
C VAL A 132 -27.07 3.92 11.50
N HIS A 133 -26.46 2.82 11.96
CA HIS A 133 -27.23 1.63 12.38
C HIS A 133 -28.14 1.95 13.59
N PRO A 134 -29.45 1.60 13.54
CA PRO A 134 -30.44 2.05 14.53
C PRO A 134 -30.28 1.44 15.93
N THR A 135 -29.61 0.29 16.04
CA THR A 135 -29.35 -0.38 17.33
C THR A 135 -28.00 -0.04 17.94
N ALA A 136 -27.14 0.69 17.21
CA ALA A 136 -25.82 1.06 17.71
C ALA A 136 -25.92 1.99 18.93
N ALA A 137 -24.93 1.93 19.81
CA ALA A 137 -24.91 2.75 21.02
C ALA A 137 -24.98 4.27 20.68
N MET A 138 -26.12 4.90 21.03
CA MET A 138 -26.38 6.32 20.76
C MET A 138 -25.63 7.25 21.73
N GLU A 139 -25.42 6.88 22.99
CA GLU A 139 -24.78 7.74 24.00
C GLU A 139 -24.05 6.93 25.10
N ALA A 140 -23.10 7.59 25.78
CA ALA A 140 -22.38 7.06 26.93
C ALA A 140 -23.34 6.86 28.12
N ARG A 141 -23.50 5.62 28.60
CA ARG A 141 -24.38 5.34 29.76
C ARG A 141 -23.71 5.63 31.11
N ARG A 142 -22.38 5.59 31.14
CA ARG A 142 -21.56 5.68 32.36
C ARG A 142 -20.15 6.13 31.98
N ARG A 143 -19.51 6.91 32.85
CA ARG A 143 -18.07 7.20 32.79
C ARG A 143 -17.34 6.59 33.97
N GLN A 144 -16.13 6.11 33.72
CA GLN A 144 -15.17 5.65 34.72
C GLN A 144 -13.83 6.38 34.51
N ARG A 145 -12.89 6.21 35.43
CA ARG A 145 -11.54 6.74 35.27
C ARG A 145 -10.86 6.03 34.10
N ALA A 146 -10.14 6.76 33.25
CA ALA A 146 -9.43 6.15 32.12
C ALA A 146 -8.38 5.14 32.64
N ALA A 147 -8.16 4.05 31.88
CA ALA A 147 -7.22 2.99 32.28
C ALA A 147 -5.80 3.55 32.52
N PHE A 148 -5.29 4.38 31.62
CA PHE A 148 -4.00 5.07 31.77
C PHE A 148 -3.88 5.86 33.07
N GLU A 149 -4.94 6.54 33.48
CA GLU A 149 -4.90 7.30 34.73
C GLU A 149 -4.87 6.37 35.96
N THR A 150 -5.49 5.20 35.85
CA THR A 150 -5.53 4.19 36.92
C THR A 150 -4.22 3.42 37.01
N ASP A 151 -3.68 2.95 35.88
CA ASP A 151 -2.45 2.15 35.80
C ASP A 151 -1.24 2.91 36.36
N TYR A 152 -1.16 4.22 36.09
CA TYR A 152 -0.04 5.06 36.51
C TYR A 152 -0.30 5.82 37.82
N ALA A 153 -1.50 5.74 38.42
CA ALA A 153 -1.83 6.47 39.65
C ALA A 153 -0.91 6.13 40.84
N GLY A 154 -0.43 4.88 40.91
CA GLY A 154 0.49 4.41 41.95
C GLY A 154 1.98 4.58 41.60
N VAL A 155 2.30 4.88 40.35
CA VAL A 155 3.67 4.95 39.83
C VAL A 155 4.12 6.41 39.65
N VAL A 156 3.21 7.29 39.24
CA VAL A 156 3.47 8.70 39.02
C VAL A 156 2.78 9.53 40.10
N THR A 157 3.57 10.16 40.96
CA THR A 157 3.07 11.04 42.04
C THR A 157 3.45 12.50 41.79
N ALA A 158 2.96 13.42 42.61
CA ALA A 158 3.37 14.82 42.55
C ALA A 158 4.88 15.00 42.85
N GLU A 159 5.41 14.17 43.75
CA GLU A 159 6.82 14.15 44.15
C GLU A 159 7.70 13.42 43.12
N GLN A 160 7.14 12.45 42.40
CA GLN A 160 7.83 11.68 41.36
C GLN A 160 7.06 11.73 40.02
N PRO A 161 7.12 12.86 39.28
CA PRO A 161 6.36 13.03 38.04
C PRO A 161 6.83 12.12 36.89
N HIS A 162 8.03 11.54 37.01
CA HIS A 162 8.58 10.55 36.09
C HIS A 162 8.84 9.22 36.82
N GLY A 163 8.11 8.92 37.90
CA GLY A 163 8.23 7.63 38.59
C GLY A 163 8.02 6.47 37.60
N PRO A 164 8.74 5.35 37.74
CA PRO A 164 9.62 4.95 38.84
C PRO A 164 11.06 5.50 38.72
N PHE A 165 11.33 6.41 37.78
CA PHE A 165 12.68 6.95 37.54
C PHE A 165 13.01 8.05 38.56
N PRO A 166 14.24 8.07 39.13
CA PRO A 166 14.61 9.06 40.14
C PRO A 166 14.56 10.51 39.63
N THR A 167 14.93 10.72 38.36
CA THR A 167 14.90 12.04 37.71
C THR A 167 14.37 11.95 36.28
N ARG A 168 13.98 13.10 35.73
CA ARG A 168 13.65 13.23 34.30
C ARG A 168 14.81 12.80 33.39
N ALA A 169 16.06 13.09 33.78
CA ALA A 169 17.22 12.69 33.00
C ALA A 169 17.42 11.16 33.00
N ASP A 170 17.09 10.49 34.11
CA ASP A 170 17.12 9.03 34.18
C ASP A 170 16.03 8.41 33.31
N TRP A 171 14.84 9.01 33.27
CA TRP A 171 13.79 8.64 32.32
C TRP A 171 14.26 8.80 30.86
N GLU A 172 14.71 10.00 30.47
CA GLU A 172 15.17 10.28 29.11
C GLU A 172 16.32 9.33 28.68
N MET A 173 17.21 8.98 29.62
CA MET A 173 18.28 8.02 29.37
C MET A 173 17.77 6.58 29.27
N ALA A 174 16.87 6.15 30.16
CA ALA A 174 16.27 4.82 30.12
C ALA A 174 15.49 4.60 28.83
N GLU A 175 14.73 5.62 28.43
CA GLU A 175 13.98 5.66 27.18
C GLU A 175 14.90 5.52 25.97
N TRP A 176 15.90 6.40 25.85
CA TRP A 176 16.90 6.30 24.77
C TRP A 176 17.62 4.95 24.77
N SER A 177 18.00 4.44 25.95
CA SER A 177 18.70 3.16 26.07
C SER A 177 17.87 1.96 25.62
N THR A 178 16.55 2.02 25.84
CA THR A 178 15.63 0.93 25.52
C THR A 178 15.19 0.97 24.07
N LEU A 179 15.04 2.18 23.51
CA LEU A 179 14.48 2.40 22.18
C LEU A 179 15.55 2.48 21.09
N ASP A 180 16.66 3.18 21.37
CA ASP A 180 17.58 3.68 20.34
C ASP A 180 19.04 3.24 20.52
N ALA A 181 19.48 2.88 21.74
CA ALA A 181 20.89 2.58 21.98
C ALA A 181 21.35 1.23 21.42
N HIS A 182 22.56 1.21 20.87
CA HIS A 182 23.23 -0.05 20.52
C HIS A 182 23.86 -0.72 21.76
N PRO A 183 23.95 -2.08 21.79
CA PRO A 183 24.47 -2.81 22.95
C PRO A 183 25.89 -2.41 23.39
N THR A 184 26.67 -1.80 22.49
CA THR A 184 28.06 -1.36 22.72
C THR A 184 28.18 0.02 23.35
N GLU A 185 27.08 0.78 23.46
CA GLU A 185 27.10 2.19 23.88
C GLU A 185 26.78 2.41 25.37
N LEU A 186 26.44 1.35 26.10
CA LEU A 186 26.06 1.41 27.51
C LEU A 186 27.03 0.60 28.39
N GLU A 187 27.46 1.19 29.50
CA GLU A 187 28.08 0.42 30.57
C GLU A 187 27.05 -0.56 31.16
N THR A 188 27.45 -1.82 31.33
CA THR A 188 26.56 -2.93 31.73
C THR A 188 25.85 -2.70 33.06
N THR A 189 26.47 -1.94 33.97
CA THR A 189 25.92 -1.62 35.29
C THR A 189 24.76 -0.63 35.17
N THR A 190 24.91 0.40 34.33
CA THR A 190 23.88 1.44 34.11
C THR A 190 22.68 0.89 33.34
N ALA A 191 22.90 0.04 32.34
CA ALA A 191 21.81 -0.62 31.60
C ALA A 191 20.95 -1.51 32.52
N ARG A 192 21.57 -2.24 33.46
CA ARG A 192 20.84 -3.08 34.42
C ARG A 192 19.99 -2.24 35.38
N GLU A 193 20.51 -1.11 35.86
CA GLU A 193 19.74 -0.19 36.71
C GLU A 193 18.54 0.39 35.95
N PHE A 194 18.71 0.87 34.72
CA PHE A 194 17.59 1.38 33.93
C PHE A 194 16.54 0.32 33.63
N HIS A 195 16.96 -0.89 33.25
CA HIS A 195 16.03 -2.01 33.09
C HIS A 195 15.25 -2.30 34.38
N SER A 196 15.85 -2.14 35.56
CA SER A 196 15.14 -2.34 36.83
C SER A 196 14.06 -1.28 37.12
N TYR A 197 14.19 -0.08 36.57
CA TYR A 197 13.14 0.94 36.62
C TYR A 197 12.06 0.66 35.58
N VAL A 198 12.45 0.30 34.35
CA VAL A 198 11.50 -0.07 33.29
C VAL A 198 10.65 -1.27 33.70
N ASP A 199 11.24 -2.28 34.34
CA ASP A 199 10.53 -3.47 34.83
C ASP A 199 9.50 -3.15 35.95
N LYS A 200 9.46 -1.92 36.48
CA LYS A 200 8.44 -1.44 37.44
C LYS A 200 7.29 -0.66 36.78
N LEU A 201 7.39 -0.36 35.49
CA LEU A 201 6.30 0.27 34.75
C LEU A 201 5.17 -0.74 34.54
N PRO A 202 3.90 -0.31 34.58
CA PRO A 202 2.77 -1.19 34.32
C PRO A 202 2.78 -1.65 32.86
N ASN A 203 2.62 -2.96 32.65
CA ASN A 203 2.37 -3.55 31.35
C ASN A 203 0.86 -3.70 31.14
N ALA A 204 0.37 -3.39 29.94
CA ALA A 204 -1.05 -3.54 29.62
C ALA A 204 -1.47 -5.01 29.47
N ALA A 205 -0.58 -5.85 28.94
CA ALA A 205 -0.72 -7.30 28.90
C ALA A 205 0.67 -7.94 28.99
N GLU A 206 0.87 -8.91 29.88
CA GLU A 206 2.16 -9.60 30.02
C GLU A 206 2.23 -10.86 29.16
N PHE A 207 3.45 -11.26 28.77
CA PHE A 207 3.64 -12.57 28.15
C PHE A 207 3.57 -13.66 29.22
N GLU A 208 2.68 -14.60 28.99
CA GLU A 208 2.60 -15.89 29.63
C GLU A 208 3.39 -16.91 28.82
N HIS A 209 3.93 -17.91 29.51
CA HIS A 209 4.62 -19.04 28.90
C HIS A 209 3.88 -20.32 29.27
N LYS A 210 3.67 -21.19 28.29
CA LYS A 210 3.11 -22.50 28.51
C LYS A 210 3.77 -23.55 27.63
N GLU A 211 4.12 -24.65 28.28
CA GLU A 211 4.62 -25.86 27.64
C GLU A 211 3.43 -26.70 27.12
N ILE A 212 3.47 -27.06 25.83
CA ILE A 212 2.43 -27.84 25.17
C ILE A 212 3.03 -29.16 24.67
N LEU A 213 2.51 -30.28 25.16
CA LEU A 213 2.92 -31.63 24.74
C LEU A 213 2.00 -32.13 23.61
N ILE A 214 2.60 -32.63 22.52
CA ILE A 214 1.87 -33.38 21.50
C ILE A 214 1.78 -34.85 21.94
N GLU A 215 0.63 -35.48 21.75
CA GLU A 215 0.44 -36.91 22.01
C GLU A 215 1.47 -37.74 21.22
N GLY A 216 2.23 -38.58 21.92
CA GLY A 216 3.32 -39.38 21.34
C GLY A 216 4.69 -38.69 21.26
N GLN A 217 4.81 -37.41 21.65
CA GLN A 217 6.09 -36.72 21.80
C GLN A 217 6.48 -36.56 23.27
N THR A 218 7.79 -36.63 23.55
CA THR A 218 8.34 -36.54 24.91
C THR A 218 8.84 -35.13 25.27
N ILE A 219 9.06 -34.28 24.27
CA ILE A 219 9.57 -32.91 24.45
C ILE A 219 8.41 -31.93 24.25
N PRO A 220 8.09 -31.08 25.24
CA PRO A 220 7.07 -30.05 25.08
C PRO A 220 7.56 -28.93 24.16
N PHE A 221 6.60 -28.23 23.55
CA PHE A 221 6.84 -27.02 22.79
C PHE A 221 6.50 -25.78 23.62
N ASP A 222 7.35 -24.76 23.53
CA ASP A 222 7.14 -23.48 24.19
C ASP A 222 6.18 -22.59 23.40
N CYS A 223 5.07 -22.21 24.02
CA CYS A 223 4.18 -21.18 23.50
C CYS A 223 4.25 -19.95 24.42
N PHE A 224 4.65 -18.81 23.85
CA PHE A 224 4.63 -17.52 24.51
C PHE A 224 3.45 -16.71 23.98
N TYR A 225 2.54 -16.28 24.84
CA TYR A 225 1.33 -15.56 24.43
C TYR A 225 0.91 -14.53 25.46
N ARG A 226 -0.02 -13.66 25.09
CA ARG A 226 -0.60 -12.65 25.99
C ARG A 226 -2.09 -12.86 26.08
N ASN A 227 -2.70 -12.39 27.17
CA ASN A 227 -4.15 -12.36 27.27
C ASN A 227 -4.73 -11.45 26.17
N ALA A 228 -5.50 -12.05 25.26
CA ALA A 228 -6.02 -11.34 24.10
C ALA A 228 -7.04 -10.25 24.48
N LEU A 229 -7.81 -10.44 25.55
CA LEU A 229 -8.78 -9.46 26.02
C LEU A 229 -8.09 -8.24 26.66
N ASP A 230 -6.97 -8.45 27.36
CA ASP A 230 -6.17 -7.34 27.90
C ASP A 230 -5.58 -6.47 26.80
N LEU A 231 -5.15 -7.07 25.68
CA LEU A 231 -4.73 -6.32 24.50
C LEU A 231 -5.89 -5.54 23.85
N VAL A 232 -7.12 -6.06 23.87
CA VAL A 232 -8.30 -5.30 23.41
C VAL A 232 -8.56 -4.10 24.33
N ARG A 233 -8.51 -4.30 25.66
CA ARG A 233 -8.65 -3.22 26.65
C ARG A 233 -7.56 -2.16 26.46
N ASP A 234 -6.33 -2.59 26.19
CA ASP A 234 -5.21 -1.71 25.89
C ASP A 234 -5.48 -0.83 24.67
N LEU A 235 -5.85 -1.42 23.54
CA LEU A 235 -6.10 -0.70 22.29
C LEU A 235 -7.26 0.29 22.39
N ILE A 236 -8.34 -0.07 23.10
CA ILE A 236 -9.51 0.80 23.26
C ILE A 236 -9.22 1.99 24.19
N SER A 237 -8.38 1.76 25.21
CA SER A 237 -8.05 2.77 26.22
C SER A 237 -6.83 3.63 25.87
N ASP A 238 -6.16 3.37 24.75
CA ASP A 238 -4.99 4.13 24.31
C ASP A 238 -5.39 5.57 23.89
N PRO A 239 -4.85 6.62 24.57
CA PRO A 239 -5.18 8.00 24.27
C PRO A 239 -4.67 8.45 22.88
N THR A 240 -3.78 7.69 22.24
CA THR A 240 -3.39 7.92 20.84
C THR A 240 -4.59 7.89 19.90
N PHE A 241 -5.62 7.11 20.23
CA PHE A 241 -6.84 6.94 19.44
C PHE A 241 -8.05 7.74 19.97
N ASP A 242 -7.84 8.62 20.96
CA ASP A 242 -8.87 9.46 21.58
C ASP A 242 -9.67 10.27 20.54
N GLY A 243 -10.99 10.04 20.50
CA GLY A 243 -11.91 10.72 19.58
C GLY A 243 -11.80 10.26 18.11
N GLN A 244 -11.07 9.17 17.85
CA GLN A 244 -10.86 8.63 16.49
C GLN A 244 -11.47 7.24 16.28
N LEU A 245 -11.74 6.47 17.36
CA LEU A 245 -12.30 5.12 17.25
C LEU A 245 -13.70 5.12 16.60
N LEU A 246 -13.85 4.27 15.59
CA LEU A 246 -15.07 4.06 14.83
C LEU A 246 -15.90 2.97 15.52
N PHE A 247 -16.89 3.34 16.33
CA PHE A 247 -17.73 2.38 17.06
C PHE A 247 -19.06 2.05 16.37
N ARG A 248 -19.49 2.85 15.40
CA ARG A 248 -20.83 2.75 14.81
C ARG A 248 -20.76 2.27 13.36
N PRO A 249 -21.44 1.17 13.03
CA PRO A 249 -21.68 0.82 11.64
C PRO A 249 -22.52 1.89 10.95
N THR A 250 -22.15 2.22 9.71
CA THR A 250 -22.78 3.25 8.90
C THR A 250 -22.84 2.84 7.45
N HIS A 251 -23.94 3.07 6.75
CA HIS A 251 -23.91 3.08 5.28
C HIS A 251 -23.68 4.51 4.79
N ARG A 252 -22.61 4.70 4.01
CA ARG A 252 -22.29 5.98 3.37
C ARG A 252 -22.75 5.94 1.92
N TYR A 253 -23.25 7.07 1.41
CA TYR A 253 -23.73 7.21 0.04
C TYR A 253 -23.18 8.46 -0.63
N THR A 254 -23.06 8.45 -1.96
CA THR A 254 -22.57 9.59 -2.77
C THR A 254 -23.44 10.84 -2.71
N SER A 255 -24.72 10.72 -2.35
CA SER A 255 -25.63 11.87 -2.20
C SER A 255 -26.80 11.54 -1.26
N SER A 256 -27.59 12.56 -0.92
CA SER A 256 -28.85 12.42 -0.17
C SER A 256 -29.88 11.53 -0.85
N ALA A 257 -29.82 11.42 -2.19
CA ALA A 257 -30.64 10.50 -2.98
C ALA A 257 -30.24 9.03 -2.83
N LYS A 258 -29.13 8.73 -2.12
CA LYS A 258 -28.63 7.36 -1.85
C LYS A 258 -28.38 6.52 -3.12
N ARG A 259 -27.92 7.16 -4.20
CA ARG A 259 -27.74 6.51 -5.51
C ARG A 259 -26.66 5.42 -5.50
N SER A 260 -25.50 5.67 -4.90
CA SER A 260 -24.36 4.73 -4.90
C SER A 260 -23.74 4.62 -3.51
N ARG A 261 -23.44 3.39 -3.08
CA ARG A 261 -22.90 3.06 -1.76
C ARG A 261 -21.39 3.26 -1.75
N LYS A 262 -20.85 3.82 -0.65
CA LYS A 262 -19.41 4.01 -0.44
C LYS A 262 -18.85 2.99 0.56
N TYR A 263 -17.69 2.43 0.25
CA TYR A 263 -16.98 1.42 1.02
C TYR A 263 -15.56 1.94 1.29
N SER A 264 -15.18 2.19 2.56
CA SER A 264 -13.84 2.71 2.89
C SER A 264 -13.25 2.11 4.16
N GLU A 265 -13.89 2.35 5.31
CA GLU A 265 -13.50 1.80 6.61
C GLU A 265 -14.34 0.56 6.94
N TRP A 266 -13.90 -0.27 7.89
CA TRP A 266 -14.64 -1.45 8.32
C TRP A 266 -16.10 -1.16 8.69
N ASN A 267 -16.35 -0.02 9.35
CA ASN A 267 -17.66 0.35 9.85
C ASN A 267 -18.60 0.77 8.72
N THR A 268 -18.06 0.98 7.52
CA THR A 268 -18.86 1.21 6.32
C THR A 268 -19.32 -0.09 5.66
N GLY A 269 -18.66 -1.21 5.94
CA GLY A 269 -18.93 -2.50 5.31
C GLY A 269 -20.19 -3.21 5.82
N ASP A 270 -20.70 -4.14 5.01
CA ASP A 270 -21.94 -4.86 5.29
C ASP A 270 -21.79 -5.81 6.49
N TRP A 271 -20.59 -6.36 6.71
CA TRP A 271 -20.32 -7.24 7.85
C TRP A 271 -20.60 -6.52 9.18
N ALA A 272 -20.15 -5.27 9.30
CA ALA A 272 -20.36 -4.47 10.50
C ALA A 272 -21.85 -4.24 10.78
N TRP A 273 -22.61 -3.97 9.71
CA TRP A 273 -24.04 -3.74 9.76
C TRP A 273 -24.80 -5.01 10.18
N GLU A 274 -24.52 -6.14 9.53
CA GLU A 274 -25.15 -7.43 9.79
C GLU A 274 -24.85 -7.96 11.19
N VAL A 275 -23.60 -7.84 11.66
CA VAL A 275 -23.22 -8.26 13.00
C VAL A 275 -23.92 -7.41 14.05
N GLN A 276 -23.95 -6.08 13.88
CA GLN A 276 -24.62 -5.18 14.83
C GLN A 276 -26.13 -5.44 14.94
N ALA A 277 -26.77 -5.94 13.87
CA ALA A 277 -28.17 -6.35 13.88
C ALA A 277 -28.44 -7.61 14.73
N LYS A 278 -27.43 -8.48 14.91
CA LYS A 278 -27.51 -9.70 15.73
C LYS A 278 -27.25 -9.44 17.21
N LEU A 279 -26.72 -8.26 17.56
CA LEU A 279 -26.35 -7.90 18.94
C LEU A 279 -27.50 -7.20 19.70
N PRO A 280 -27.50 -7.24 21.05
CA PRO A 280 -28.46 -6.51 21.87
C PRO A 280 -28.46 -5.00 21.57
N ARG A 281 -29.62 -4.36 21.72
CA ARG A 281 -29.76 -2.91 21.46
C ARG A 281 -28.86 -2.09 22.38
N GLY A 282 -28.00 -1.27 21.78
CA GLY A 282 -27.02 -0.44 22.47
C GLY A 282 -25.67 -1.12 22.74
N ALA A 283 -25.49 -2.38 22.32
CA ALA A 283 -24.18 -3.03 22.31
C ALA A 283 -23.30 -2.47 21.18
N THR A 284 -21.99 -2.58 21.34
CA THR A 284 -20.97 -2.12 20.39
C THR A 284 -20.15 -3.31 19.88
N THR A 285 -19.95 -3.41 18.58
CA THR A 285 -19.06 -4.43 18.00
C THR A 285 -17.60 -4.00 18.12
N ILE A 286 -16.74 -4.90 18.60
CA ILE A 286 -15.28 -4.79 18.59
C ILE A 286 -14.76 -5.84 17.60
N PRO A 287 -14.51 -5.46 16.33
CA PRO A 287 -14.06 -6.38 15.30
C PRO A 287 -12.59 -6.70 15.52
N ILE A 288 -12.29 -7.95 15.86
CA ILE A 288 -10.94 -8.46 16.03
C ILE A 288 -10.38 -8.80 14.65
N ILE A 289 -9.17 -8.31 14.37
CA ILE A 289 -8.39 -8.73 13.21
C ILE A 289 -7.16 -9.46 13.72
N LEU A 290 -7.00 -10.70 13.25
CA LEU A 290 -5.83 -11.51 13.51
C LEU A 290 -4.97 -11.58 12.26
N ALA A 291 -3.67 -11.71 12.46
CA ALA A 291 -2.75 -12.00 11.38
C ALA A 291 -1.65 -12.94 11.83
N THR A 292 -1.30 -13.90 10.99
CA THR A 292 -0.26 -14.88 11.27
C THR A 292 0.57 -15.09 10.02
N ASP A 293 1.88 -15.08 10.20
CA ASP A 293 2.82 -15.36 9.13
C ASP A 293 4.12 -15.88 9.73
N LYS A 294 4.66 -16.96 9.16
CA LYS A 294 5.90 -17.58 9.62
C LYS A 294 7.07 -16.86 8.98
N THR A 295 7.95 -16.27 9.79
CA THR A 295 9.06 -15.45 9.29
C THR A 295 10.43 -15.99 9.72
N GLU A 296 11.41 -15.84 8.84
CA GLU A 296 12.80 -16.19 9.11
C GLU A 296 13.50 -15.09 9.92
N LEU A 297 14.26 -15.51 10.94
CA LEU A 297 14.97 -14.62 11.85
C LEU A 297 16.40 -14.27 11.38
N THR A 298 16.98 -15.03 10.43
CA THR A 298 18.32 -14.80 9.87
C THR A 298 18.32 -14.85 8.34
N SER A 299 18.84 -13.79 7.70
CA SER A 299 18.80 -13.63 6.23
C SER A 299 19.74 -14.54 5.43
N PHE A 300 20.65 -15.28 6.09
CA PHE A 300 21.74 -16.01 5.40
C PHE A 300 21.99 -17.44 5.88
N THR A 301 21.35 -17.91 6.95
CA THR A 301 21.68 -19.23 7.54
C THR A 301 20.50 -20.18 7.70
N GLY A 302 19.27 -19.77 7.37
CA GLY A 302 18.10 -20.65 7.20
C GLY A 302 17.75 -21.57 8.38
N LYS A 303 18.25 -21.27 9.60
CA LYS A 303 18.16 -22.21 10.74
C LYS A 303 17.19 -21.78 11.83
N GLN A 304 16.75 -20.52 11.87
CA GLN A 304 15.86 -20.03 12.92
C GLN A 304 14.70 -19.22 12.33
N SER A 305 13.49 -19.62 12.70
CA SER A 305 12.23 -18.98 12.32
C SER A 305 11.38 -18.77 13.56
N CYS A 306 10.49 -17.78 13.53
CA CYS A 306 9.43 -17.65 14.53
C CYS A 306 8.08 -17.56 13.83
N TYR A 307 7.02 -17.90 14.56
CA TYR A 307 5.66 -17.82 14.03
C TYR A 307 4.82 -16.84 14.87
N PRO A 308 4.95 -15.52 14.63
CA PRO A 308 4.20 -14.51 15.35
C PRO A 308 2.71 -14.51 15.00
N VAL A 309 1.89 -14.19 16.01
CA VAL A 309 0.47 -13.85 15.88
C VAL A 309 0.32 -12.37 16.25
N TYR A 310 -0.21 -11.58 15.33
CA TYR A 310 -0.56 -10.18 15.57
C TYR A 310 -2.06 -10.01 15.72
N MET A 311 -2.46 -9.01 16.50
CA MET A 311 -3.85 -8.65 16.72
C MET A 311 -4.06 -7.14 16.71
N THR A 312 -5.20 -6.71 16.19
CA THR A 312 -5.69 -5.33 16.28
C THR A 312 -7.23 -5.34 16.33
N ILE A 313 -7.82 -4.15 16.51
CA ILE A 313 -9.26 -3.94 16.40
C ILE A 313 -9.56 -3.05 15.20
N ALA A 314 -10.56 -3.41 14.40
CA ALA A 314 -10.91 -2.62 13.22
C ALA A 314 -11.47 -1.24 13.58
N ASN A 315 -11.96 -1.05 14.82
CA ASN A 315 -12.41 0.26 15.32
C ASN A 315 -11.35 1.36 15.16
N ILE A 316 -10.06 1.02 15.11
CA ILE A 316 -9.00 1.99 14.81
C ILE A 316 -9.00 2.28 13.31
N PRO A 317 -9.21 3.56 12.89
CA PRO A 317 -9.19 3.95 11.48
C PRO A 317 -7.97 3.40 10.74
N LYS A 318 -8.16 2.91 9.51
CA LYS A 318 -7.09 2.22 8.76
C LYS A 318 -5.82 3.05 8.60
N HIS A 319 -5.94 4.37 8.43
CA HIS A 319 -4.78 5.25 8.28
C HIS A 319 -3.91 5.34 9.54
N LEU A 320 -4.50 5.23 10.74
CA LEU A 320 -3.75 5.11 11.99
C LEU A 320 -3.22 3.69 12.13
N ARG A 321 -4.05 2.71 11.80
CA ARG A 321 -3.75 1.28 11.97
C ARG A 321 -2.57 0.80 11.14
N ARG A 322 -2.38 1.39 9.96
CA ARG A 322 -1.28 1.11 9.02
C ARG A 322 0.03 1.83 9.38
N GLN A 323 0.04 2.73 10.36
CA GLN A 323 1.24 3.42 10.80
C GLN A 323 1.92 2.64 11.93
N PRO A 324 3.13 2.07 11.75
CA PRO A 324 3.82 1.34 12.82
C PRO A 324 4.05 2.19 14.08
N SER A 325 4.24 3.50 13.92
CA SER A 325 4.45 4.47 15.00
C SER A 325 3.26 4.63 15.95
N THR A 326 2.03 4.44 15.47
CA THR A 326 0.82 4.53 16.32
C THR A 326 0.67 3.30 17.20
N ARG A 327 1.36 2.19 16.85
CA ARG A 327 1.24 0.90 17.52
C ARG A 327 -0.24 0.51 17.61
N ALA A 328 -0.95 0.45 16.49
CA ALA A 328 -2.32 -0.07 16.51
C ALA A 328 -2.38 -1.61 16.49
N TRP A 329 -1.29 -2.26 16.09
CA TRP A 329 -1.12 -3.71 16.13
C TRP A 329 -0.33 -4.10 17.38
N ARG A 330 -0.70 -5.24 17.96
CA ARG A 330 -0.04 -5.84 19.12
C ARG A 330 0.45 -7.24 18.75
N LEU A 331 1.65 -7.60 19.21
CA LEU A 331 2.07 -9.00 19.20
C LEU A 331 1.29 -9.75 20.28
N LEU A 332 0.51 -10.74 19.85
CA LEU A 332 -0.33 -11.57 20.70
C LEU A 332 0.41 -12.83 21.14
N ALA A 333 1.17 -13.49 20.26
CA ALA A 333 1.90 -14.71 20.60
C ALA A 333 3.07 -15.00 19.65
N TYR A 334 3.98 -15.86 20.08
CA TYR A 334 4.83 -16.68 19.21
C TYR A 334 4.38 -18.14 19.30
N LEU A 335 3.95 -18.69 18.17
CA LEU A 335 3.55 -20.09 18.07
C LEU A 335 4.79 -20.98 17.91
N PRO A 336 4.79 -22.17 18.51
CA PRO A 336 5.93 -23.10 18.41
C PRO A 336 6.06 -23.76 17.04
N THR A 337 4.93 -24.16 16.43
CA THR A 337 4.88 -24.86 15.15
C THR A 337 3.47 -24.83 14.57
N GLY A 338 3.35 -24.99 13.25
CA GLY A 338 2.06 -25.09 12.56
C GLY A 338 1.24 -26.33 12.97
N LYS A 339 1.88 -27.41 13.44
CA LYS A 339 1.17 -28.63 13.90
C LYS A 339 0.29 -28.40 15.12
N LEU A 340 0.66 -27.44 15.96
CA LEU A 340 -0.05 -27.08 17.19
C LEU A 340 -0.95 -25.85 17.01
N PHE A 341 -1.11 -25.38 15.77
CA PHE A 341 -1.76 -24.12 15.45
C PHE A 341 -3.15 -24.00 16.09
N HIS A 342 -4.08 -24.92 15.81
CA HIS A 342 -5.45 -24.81 16.33
C HIS A 342 -5.51 -24.94 17.86
N GLN A 343 -4.66 -25.79 18.46
CA GLN A 343 -4.61 -25.94 19.91
C GLN A 343 -4.10 -24.66 20.59
N CYS A 344 -3.02 -24.06 20.07
CA CYS A 344 -2.47 -22.81 20.59
C CYS A 344 -3.47 -21.66 20.38
N MET A 345 -4.00 -21.50 19.17
CA MET A 345 -4.96 -20.44 18.85
C MET A 345 -6.24 -20.55 19.69
N THR A 346 -6.70 -21.78 20.01
CA THR A 346 -7.85 -21.97 20.92
C THR A 346 -7.55 -21.38 22.29
N MET A 347 -6.37 -21.69 22.83
CA MET A 347 -5.93 -21.20 24.14
C MET A 347 -5.79 -19.68 24.15
N ILE A 348 -5.12 -19.14 23.15
CA ILE A 348 -4.82 -17.70 23.02
C ILE A 348 -6.11 -16.88 22.86
N CYS A 349 -7.06 -17.35 22.05
CA CYS A 349 -8.32 -16.65 21.80
C CYS A 349 -9.41 -16.96 22.84
N GLN A 350 -9.20 -17.92 23.75
CA GLN A 350 -10.21 -18.30 24.76
C GLN A 350 -10.78 -17.10 25.55
N PRO A 351 -9.98 -16.11 25.98
CA PRO A 351 -10.50 -14.94 26.71
C PRO A 351 -11.48 -14.08 25.90
N LEU A 352 -11.54 -14.23 24.58
CA LEU A 352 -12.42 -13.46 23.69
C LEU A 352 -13.77 -14.15 23.42
N PHE A 353 -13.91 -15.45 23.70
CA PHE A 353 -15.13 -16.19 23.38
C PHE A 353 -16.34 -15.77 24.23
N GLU A 354 -16.13 -15.55 25.53
CA GLU A 354 -17.21 -15.13 26.43
C GLU A 354 -17.66 -13.69 26.12
N PRO A 355 -16.75 -12.70 25.95
CA PRO A 355 -17.15 -11.36 25.50
C PRO A 355 -17.77 -11.35 24.10
N ALA A 356 -17.38 -12.26 23.18
CA ALA A 356 -18.05 -12.39 21.89
C ALA A 356 -19.55 -12.70 22.05
N LYS A 357 -19.86 -13.63 22.96
CA LYS A 357 -21.21 -14.17 23.15
C LYS A 357 -22.09 -13.29 24.03
N HIS A 358 -21.57 -12.85 25.17
CA HIS A 358 -22.35 -12.21 26.21
C HIS A 358 -22.05 -10.70 26.35
N GLY A 359 -21.00 -10.22 25.70
CA GLY A 359 -20.55 -8.84 25.79
C GLY A 359 -19.80 -8.56 27.09
N GLU A 360 -18.99 -7.51 27.08
CA GLU A 360 -18.21 -7.07 28.23
C GLU A 360 -18.14 -5.54 28.33
N GLU A 361 -18.07 -5.00 29.55
CA GLU A 361 -17.85 -3.57 29.74
C GLU A 361 -16.39 -3.18 29.44
N LEU A 362 -16.18 -2.43 28.35
CA LEU A 362 -14.88 -1.86 28.00
C LEU A 362 -14.92 -0.33 28.15
N VAL A 363 -13.79 0.25 28.53
CA VAL A 363 -13.65 1.68 28.83
C VAL A 363 -12.67 2.31 27.85
N ASP A 364 -13.11 3.33 27.11
CA ASP A 364 -12.24 4.07 26.20
C ASP A 364 -11.36 5.11 26.91
N ALA A 365 -10.44 5.74 26.17
CA ALA A 365 -9.52 6.74 26.73
C ALA A 365 -10.21 7.98 27.33
N GLN A 366 -11.50 8.21 27.04
CA GLN A 366 -12.31 9.29 27.62
C GLN A 366 -13.06 8.83 28.87
N GLY A 367 -12.85 7.58 29.28
CA GLY A 367 -13.54 6.96 30.39
C GLY A 367 -14.96 6.48 30.05
N VAL A 368 -15.39 6.51 28.78
CA VAL A 368 -16.75 6.08 28.41
C VAL A 368 -16.84 4.56 28.44
N VAL A 369 -17.82 4.06 29.18
CA VAL A 369 -18.09 2.61 29.31
C VAL A 369 -19.05 2.16 28.22
N ARG A 370 -18.72 1.05 27.54
CA ARG A 370 -19.53 0.43 26.49
C ARG A 370 -19.64 -1.07 26.73
N THR A 371 -20.84 -1.62 26.53
CA THR A 371 -21.02 -3.07 26.42
C THR A 371 -20.57 -3.50 25.02
N CYS A 372 -19.45 -4.19 24.96
CA CYS A 372 -18.70 -4.50 23.76
C CYS A 372 -18.67 -6.00 23.49
N HIS A 373 -18.86 -6.42 22.25
CA HIS A 373 -18.70 -7.81 21.82
C HIS A 373 -17.45 -7.94 20.96
N THR A 374 -16.49 -8.76 21.38
CA THR A 374 -15.26 -9.03 20.63
C THR A 374 -15.53 -10.12 19.60
N ILE A 375 -15.55 -9.81 18.31
CA ILE A 375 -15.93 -10.77 17.26
C ILE A 375 -14.80 -10.85 16.24
N LEU A 376 -14.38 -12.07 15.89
CA LEU A 376 -13.43 -12.29 14.80
C LEU A 376 -14.04 -11.80 13.49
N ALA A 377 -13.47 -10.72 12.96
CA ALA A 377 -13.98 -10.02 11.79
C ALA A 377 -13.19 -10.39 10.53
N ALA A 378 -11.87 -10.27 10.61
CA ALA A 378 -10.97 -10.56 9.50
C ALA A 378 -9.74 -11.33 9.98
N TYR A 379 -9.15 -12.09 9.08
CA TYR A 379 -7.92 -12.83 9.28
C TYR A 379 -6.98 -12.60 8.09
N ALA A 380 -5.89 -11.89 8.33
CA ALA A 380 -4.88 -11.58 7.33
C ALA A 380 -3.82 -12.70 7.32
N ALA A 381 -3.80 -13.46 6.24
CA ALA A 381 -2.88 -14.58 6.03
C ALA A 381 -2.71 -14.79 4.52
N ASP A 382 -1.59 -15.37 4.10
CA ASP A 382 -1.39 -15.84 2.74
C ASP A 382 -2.08 -17.22 2.54
N TYR A 383 -2.06 -17.73 1.31
CA TYR A 383 -2.90 -18.87 0.93
C TYR A 383 -2.66 -20.16 1.75
N PRO A 384 -1.42 -20.63 1.98
CA PRO A 384 -1.20 -21.84 2.78
C PRO A 384 -1.72 -21.68 4.22
N GLU A 385 -1.52 -20.51 4.82
CA GLU A 385 -1.97 -20.17 6.16
C GLU A 385 -3.50 -20.02 6.21
N GLN A 386 -4.15 -19.47 5.17
CA GLN A 386 -5.61 -19.46 5.04
C GLN A 386 -6.18 -20.88 5.01
N CYS A 387 -5.55 -21.81 4.28
CA CYS A 387 -5.95 -23.23 4.28
C CYS A 387 -5.79 -23.85 5.68
N LEU A 388 -4.66 -23.58 6.36
CA LEU A 388 -4.44 -24.04 7.74
C LEU A 388 -5.53 -23.52 8.67
N VAL A 389 -5.83 -22.22 8.65
CA VAL A 389 -6.83 -21.57 9.51
C VAL A 389 -8.23 -22.13 9.29
N THR A 390 -8.63 -22.31 8.04
CA THR A 390 -9.98 -22.74 7.66
C THR A 390 -10.15 -24.25 7.62
N CYS A 391 -9.09 -25.02 7.89
CA CYS A 391 -9.06 -26.48 7.81
C CYS A 391 -9.31 -27.03 6.39
N VAL A 392 -9.10 -26.20 5.37
CA VAL A 392 -9.23 -26.57 3.95
C VAL A 392 -7.94 -27.23 3.47
N ARG A 393 -8.05 -28.17 2.53
CA ARG A 393 -6.91 -28.91 1.98
C ARG A 393 -6.11 -28.04 1.02
N TYR A 394 -4.83 -27.85 1.34
CA TYR A 394 -3.92 -26.99 0.61
C TYR A 394 -3.89 -27.29 -0.90
N GLY A 395 -4.13 -26.25 -1.71
CA GLY A 395 -4.07 -26.35 -3.17
C GLY A 395 -5.18 -27.19 -3.80
N GLN A 396 -6.21 -27.61 -3.05
CA GLN A 396 -7.30 -28.47 -3.56
C GLN A 396 -8.68 -27.81 -3.48
N ALA A 397 -8.87 -26.83 -2.60
CA ALA A 397 -10.15 -26.18 -2.37
C ALA A 397 -9.95 -24.73 -1.90
N CYS A 398 -10.95 -23.88 -2.15
CA CYS A 398 -10.91 -22.47 -1.76
C CYS A 398 -11.18 -22.33 -0.25
N PRO A 399 -10.44 -21.49 0.50
CA PRO A 399 -10.69 -21.27 1.92
C PRO A 399 -11.98 -20.49 2.21
N ILE A 400 -12.58 -19.84 1.20
CA ILE A 400 -13.75 -18.96 1.33
C ILE A 400 -15.04 -19.64 0.85
N CYS A 401 -15.00 -20.30 -0.31
CA CYS A 401 -16.16 -20.93 -0.94
C CYS A 401 -15.91 -22.40 -1.29
N ASP A 402 -16.97 -23.13 -1.62
CA ASP A 402 -16.95 -24.56 -1.91
C ASP A 402 -16.31 -24.97 -3.25
N THR A 403 -15.69 -24.03 -3.98
CA THR A 403 -15.01 -24.33 -5.25
C THR A 403 -13.77 -25.19 -5.02
N LEU A 404 -13.61 -26.21 -5.86
CA LEU A 404 -12.46 -27.12 -5.87
C LEU A 404 -11.48 -26.80 -7.00
N LEU A 405 -10.25 -27.31 -6.89
CA LEU A 405 -9.14 -27.07 -7.82
C LEU A 405 -9.51 -27.15 -9.31
N PRO A 406 -10.30 -28.13 -9.80
CA PRO A 406 -10.62 -28.23 -11.22
C PRO A 406 -11.38 -27.03 -11.80
N ASP A 407 -12.00 -26.21 -10.94
CA ASP A 407 -12.84 -25.09 -11.31
C ASP A 407 -12.19 -23.73 -10.99
N PHE A 408 -10.93 -23.72 -10.52
CA PHE A 408 -10.21 -22.48 -10.16
C PHE A 408 -9.91 -21.57 -11.36
N ASP A 409 -9.97 -22.09 -12.59
CA ASP A 409 -9.79 -21.29 -13.80
C ASP A 409 -11.08 -20.58 -14.26
N LYS A 410 -12.23 -20.87 -13.67
CA LYS A 410 -13.49 -20.31 -14.15
C LYS A 410 -13.70 -18.88 -13.68
N ASP A 411 -14.44 -18.11 -14.47
CA ASP A 411 -14.86 -16.76 -14.11
C ASP A 411 -16.11 -16.80 -13.22
N GLU A 412 -16.05 -17.59 -12.16
CA GLU A 412 -17.14 -17.78 -11.21
C GLU A 412 -16.58 -18.11 -9.82
N LYS A 413 -17.39 -17.86 -8.79
CA LYS A 413 -17.14 -18.30 -7.42
C LYS A 413 -18.26 -19.23 -6.97
N GLY A 414 -17.90 -20.18 -6.12
CA GLY A 414 -18.84 -21.06 -5.45
C GLY A 414 -19.61 -20.38 -4.32
N GLU A 415 -20.38 -21.18 -3.59
CA GLU A 415 -21.10 -20.72 -2.41
C GLU A 415 -20.15 -20.60 -1.22
N MET A 416 -20.29 -19.53 -0.44
CA MET A 416 -19.45 -19.30 0.74
C MET A 416 -19.65 -20.42 1.75
N HIS A 417 -18.55 -20.99 2.25
CA HIS A 417 -18.61 -22.05 3.25
C HIS A 417 -19.31 -21.59 4.52
N ASP A 418 -20.18 -22.45 5.06
CA ASP A 418 -20.70 -22.30 6.41
C ASP A 418 -19.80 -23.02 7.42
N GLN A 419 -19.44 -22.32 8.48
CA GLN A 419 -18.58 -22.84 9.54
C GLN A 419 -19.18 -24.06 10.26
N ALA A 420 -20.50 -24.07 10.46
CA ALA A 420 -21.19 -25.17 11.13
C ALA A 420 -21.21 -26.41 10.25
N ASP A 421 -21.40 -26.25 8.94
CA ASP A 421 -21.34 -27.35 7.97
C ASP A 421 -19.93 -27.96 7.90
N THR A 422 -18.89 -27.11 7.80
CA THR A 422 -17.48 -27.56 7.87
C THR A 422 -17.22 -28.37 9.14
N LEU A 423 -17.66 -27.86 10.29
CA LEU A 423 -17.49 -28.55 11.56
C LEU A 423 -18.26 -29.87 11.62
N ALA A 424 -19.49 -29.92 11.10
CA ALA A 424 -20.32 -31.11 11.06
C ALA A 424 -19.70 -32.20 10.18
N THR A 425 -19.15 -31.84 9.01
CA THR A 425 -18.42 -32.78 8.14
C THR A 425 -17.18 -33.35 8.83
N ILE A 426 -16.38 -32.50 9.50
CA ILE A 426 -15.21 -32.95 10.27
C ILE A 426 -15.63 -33.92 11.37
N GLN A 427 -16.71 -33.63 12.10
CA GLN A 427 -17.20 -34.47 13.18
C GLN A 427 -17.78 -35.79 12.67
N HIS A 428 -18.50 -35.77 11.55
CA HIS A 428 -19.02 -36.97 10.88
C HIS A 428 -17.87 -37.89 10.48
N ALA A 429 -16.89 -37.37 9.75
CA ALA A 429 -15.73 -38.14 9.30
C ALA A 429 -14.91 -38.70 10.47
N ARG A 430 -14.94 -38.04 11.64
CA ARG A 430 -14.26 -38.51 12.86
C ARG A 430 -14.87 -39.81 13.43
N ALA A 431 -16.14 -40.09 13.14
CA ALA A 431 -16.81 -41.32 13.55
C ALA A 431 -16.51 -42.51 12.61
N GLU A 432 -15.90 -42.26 11.46
CA GLU A 432 -15.56 -43.25 10.44
C GLU A 432 -14.18 -43.90 10.71
N GLY A 433 -13.90 -45.00 10.01
CA GLY A 433 -12.56 -45.60 9.96
C GLY A 433 -11.53 -44.64 9.35
N ALA A 434 -10.24 -44.87 9.60
CA ALA A 434 -9.19 -43.91 9.18
C ALA A 434 -9.14 -43.67 7.66
N GLN A 435 -9.39 -44.70 6.85
CA GLN A 435 -9.43 -44.60 5.39
C GLN A 435 -10.68 -43.85 4.91
N ASP A 436 -11.86 -44.30 5.32
CA ASP A 436 -13.14 -43.67 4.98
C ASP A 436 -13.16 -42.20 5.38
N ARG A 437 -12.60 -41.86 6.55
CA ARG A 437 -12.44 -40.48 7.02
C ARG A 437 -11.64 -39.62 6.05
N ASP A 438 -10.49 -40.11 5.56
CA ASP A 438 -9.68 -39.32 4.61
C ASP A 438 -10.41 -39.16 3.27
N GLU A 439 -11.12 -40.19 2.80
CA GLU A 439 -11.92 -40.13 1.58
C GLU A 439 -13.05 -39.10 1.71
N THR A 440 -13.82 -39.13 2.81
CA THR A 440 -14.89 -38.16 3.12
C THR A 440 -14.35 -36.74 3.19
N LEU A 441 -13.26 -36.51 3.92
CA LEU A 441 -12.67 -35.17 4.05
C LEU A 441 -12.07 -34.68 2.73
N LYS A 442 -11.41 -35.57 1.96
CA LYS A 442 -10.86 -35.23 0.65
C LYS A 442 -11.94 -34.85 -0.35
N ALA A 443 -13.08 -35.56 -0.34
CA ALA A 443 -14.22 -35.22 -1.19
C ALA A 443 -14.81 -33.84 -0.86
N ALA A 444 -14.79 -33.46 0.42
CA ALA A 444 -15.21 -32.14 0.88
C ALA A 444 -14.12 -31.05 0.78
N GLY A 445 -12.91 -31.38 0.30
CA GLY A 445 -11.80 -30.44 0.24
C GLY A 445 -11.23 -30.05 1.62
N LEU A 446 -11.46 -30.86 2.66
CA LEU A 446 -11.07 -30.58 4.04
C LEU A 446 -9.84 -31.38 4.49
N THR A 447 -9.22 -30.87 5.55
CA THR A 447 -8.10 -31.48 6.29
C THR A 447 -8.61 -32.00 7.63
N ASN A 448 -8.05 -33.11 8.12
CA ASN A 448 -8.42 -33.71 9.39
C ASN A 448 -7.90 -32.88 10.58
N VAL A 449 -8.67 -31.85 10.95
CA VAL A 449 -8.44 -31.03 12.15
C VAL A 449 -9.56 -31.30 13.13
N PRO A 450 -9.35 -32.13 14.17
CA PRO A 450 -10.46 -32.61 14.98
C PRO A 450 -11.13 -31.52 15.83
N ASP A 451 -10.36 -30.49 16.21
CA ASP A 451 -10.79 -29.43 17.10
C ASP A 451 -10.29 -28.06 16.57
N PRO A 452 -10.93 -27.50 15.53
CA PRO A 452 -10.54 -26.20 14.97
C PRO A 452 -10.72 -25.08 16.00
N PHE A 453 -9.75 -24.15 16.09
CA PHE A 453 -9.79 -23.08 17.10
C PHE A 453 -11.02 -22.17 17.00
N TRP A 454 -11.56 -22.04 15.79
CA TRP A 454 -12.67 -21.15 15.53
C TRP A 454 -14.03 -21.69 16.02
N LYS A 455 -14.09 -22.95 16.46
CA LYS A 455 -15.31 -23.56 17.02
C LYS A 455 -15.89 -22.79 18.21
N GLY A 456 -15.06 -22.03 18.94
CA GLY A 456 -15.46 -21.26 20.11
C GLY A 456 -16.02 -19.87 19.80
N TRP A 457 -15.83 -19.37 18.57
CA TRP A 457 -16.32 -18.04 18.20
C TRP A 457 -17.82 -18.06 17.97
N THR A 458 -18.54 -17.17 18.66
CA THR A 458 -19.94 -16.87 18.39
C THR A 458 -20.02 -15.67 17.45
N HIS A 459 -21.01 -15.66 16.55
CA HIS A 459 -21.24 -14.60 15.56
C HIS A 459 -20.12 -14.36 14.53
N ALA A 460 -19.13 -15.26 14.45
CA ALA A 460 -18.11 -15.27 13.40
C ALA A 460 -18.27 -16.49 12.49
N ASN A 461 -17.80 -16.36 11.24
CA ASN A 461 -17.58 -17.46 10.33
C ASN A 461 -16.14 -17.33 9.82
N VAL A 462 -15.32 -18.35 10.08
CA VAL A 462 -13.88 -18.33 9.74
C VAL A 462 -13.63 -18.17 8.24
N HIS A 463 -14.40 -18.83 7.38
CA HIS A 463 -14.26 -18.76 5.93
C HIS A 463 -14.59 -17.35 5.43
N ALA A 464 -15.64 -16.78 6.00
CA ALA A 464 -16.09 -15.43 5.71
C ALA A 464 -15.14 -14.34 6.25
N ALA A 465 -14.29 -14.68 7.24
CA ALA A 465 -13.27 -13.80 7.81
C ALA A 465 -11.94 -13.82 7.03
N MET A 466 -11.73 -14.79 6.15
CA MET A 466 -10.53 -14.80 5.30
C MET A 466 -10.54 -13.59 4.38
N SER A 467 -9.51 -12.77 4.50
CA SER A 467 -9.47 -11.48 3.82
C SER A 467 -8.60 -11.53 2.56
N SER A 468 -8.99 -10.78 1.53
CA SER A 468 -8.18 -10.60 0.32
C SER A 468 -6.82 -9.97 0.63
N ASP A 469 -5.75 -10.46 -0.01
CA ASP A 469 -4.37 -10.02 0.21
C ASP A 469 -3.72 -9.51 -1.08
N VAL A 470 -3.51 -8.20 -1.16
CA VAL A 470 -2.91 -7.55 -2.34
C VAL A 470 -1.45 -7.97 -2.51
N LEU A 471 -0.69 -8.13 -1.44
CA LEU A 471 0.74 -8.43 -1.55
C LEU A 471 0.94 -9.84 -2.08
N HIS A 472 0.42 -10.86 -1.39
CA HIS A 472 0.73 -12.25 -1.72
C HIS A 472 -0.13 -12.84 -2.85
N GLN A 473 -1.38 -12.37 -3.01
CA GLN A 473 -2.27 -12.89 -4.07
C GLN A 473 -2.13 -12.11 -5.36
N LEU A 474 -2.04 -10.78 -5.31
CA LEU A 474 -1.96 -9.95 -6.52
C LEU A 474 -0.53 -9.65 -6.94
N VAL A 475 0.24 -8.91 -6.13
CA VAL A 475 1.56 -8.41 -6.55
C VAL A 475 2.60 -9.54 -6.63
N GLN A 476 2.83 -10.27 -5.55
CA GLN A 476 3.70 -11.45 -5.52
C GLN A 476 3.00 -12.75 -5.95
N GLY A 477 1.78 -12.62 -6.49
CA GLY A 477 1.00 -13.72 -7.03
C GLY A 477 0.73 -13.53 -8.51
N MET A 478 -0.50 -13.14 -8.84
CA MET A 478 -0.97 -13.04 -10.23
C MET A 478 -0.12 -12.10 -11.10
N GLY A 479 0.26 -10.93 -10.60
CA GLY A 479 1.08 -9.97 -11.33
C GLY A 479 2.53 -10.43 -11.52
N LYS A 480 3.11 -11.13 -10.53
CA LYS A 480 4.42 -11.79 -10.69
C LYS A 480 4.36 -12.82 -11.81
N HIS A 481 3.36 -13.71 -11.77
CA HIS A 481 3.18 -14.72 -12.82
C HIS A 481 2.92 -14.10 -14.19
N LEU A 482 2.14 -13.01 -14.25
CA LEU A 482 1.93 -12.27 -15.50
C LEU A 482 3.26 -11.80 -16.11
N VAL A 483 4.16 -11.22 -15.30
CA VAL A 483 5.48 -10.79 -15.79
C VAL A 483 6.29 -11.98 -16.29
N GLU A 484 6.32 -13.09 -15.53
CA GLU A 484 6.99 -14.33 -15.94
C GLU A 484 6.45 -14.85 -17.29
N TRP A 485 5.12 -14.92 -17.44
CA TRP A 485 4.47 -15.39 -18.67
C TRP A 485 4.75 -14.46 -19.86
N LEU A 486 4.81 -13.15 -19.65
CA LEU A 486 5.09 -12.19 -20.70
C LEU A 486 6.56 -12.22 -21.15
N ILE A 487 7.49 -12.45 -20.22
CA ILE A 487 8.91 -12.68 -20.55
C ILE A 487 9.03 -13.95 -21.39
N GLU A 488 8.45 -15.06 -20.95
CA GLU A 488 8.49 -16.34 -21.68
C GLU A 488 7.80 -16.26 -23.06
N LEU A 489 6.74 -15.47 -23.18
CA LEU A 489 6.04 -15.24 -24.45
C LEU A 489 6.84 -14.35 -25.41
N THR A 490 7.79 -13.57 -24.88
CA THR A 490 8.65 -12.71 -25.69
C THR A 490 9.74 -13.55 -26.36
N THR A 491 9.82 -13.51 -27.69
CA THR A 491 10.82 -14.29 -28.44
C THR A 491 12.26 -13.73 -28.36
N ASP A 492 12.41 -12.48 -27.90
CA ASP A 492 13.68 -11.76 -27.78
C ASP A 492 13.71 -10.96 -26.46
N GLU A 493 14.21 -11.57 -25.38
CA GLU A 493 14.31 -10.93 -24.06
C GLU A 493 15.19 -9.67 -24.09
N ASP A 494 16.25 -9.65 -24.91
CA ASP A 494 17.10 -8.47 -25.09
C ASP A 494 16.29 -7.28 -25.62
N GLU A 495 15.27 -7.52 -26.44
CA GLU A 495 14.41 -6.46 -26.97
C GLU A 495 13.46 -5.92 -25.89
N LEU A 496 12.90 -6.78 -25.04
CA LEU A 496 12.09 -6.35 -23.89
C LEU A 496 12.92 -5.48 -22.94
N ASP A 497 14.12 -5.94 -22.58
CA ASP A 497 15.04 -5.20 -21.73
C ASP A 497 15.47 -3.89 -22.38
N ALA A 498 15.74 -3.91 -23.69
CA ALA A 498 16.08 -2.70 -24.42
C ALA A 498 14.95 -1.67 -24.36
N ARG A 499 13.68 -2.09 -24.41
CA ARG A 499 12.54 -1.16 -24.26
C ARG A 499 12.48 -0.56 -22.85
N PHE A 500 12.61 -1.37 -21.80
CA PHE A 500 12.66 -0.91 -20.41
C PHE A 500 13.78 0.10 -20.16
N GLN A 501 14.97 -0.14 -20.70
CA GLN A 501 16.13 0.76 -20.64
C GLN A 501 15.91 2.12 -21.32
N ARG A 502 14.90 2.24 -22.19
CA ARG A 502 14.65 3.42 -23.02
C ARG A 502 13.39 4.17 -22.61
N ILE A 503 12.65 3.68 -21.62
CA ILE A 503 11.48 4.38 -21.10
C ILE A 503 11.87 5.78 -20.59
N PRO A 504 11.13 6.84 -20.97
CA PRO A 504 11.38 8.19 -20.46
C PRO A 504 11.30 8.26 -18.94
N TYR A 505 12.10 9.12 -18.33
CA TYR A 505 12.03 9.36 -16.89
C TYR A 505 10.67 9.98 -16.50
N ALA A 506 10.16 9.58 -15.34
CA ALA A 506 9.08 10.27 -14.64
C ALA A 506 9.28 10.17 -13.13
N THR A 507 8.65 11.08 -12.40
CA THR A 507 8.68 11.05 -10.94
C THR A 507 7.98 9.79 -10.43
N GLY A 508 8.63 9.06 -9.52
CA GLY A 508 8.06 7.84 -8.93
C GLY A 508 8.28 6.56 -9.75
N LEU A 509 8.74 6.66 -11.00
CA LEU A 509 9.10 5.48 -11.81
C LEU A 509 10.55 5.06 -11.57
N ARG A 510 10.76 3.76 -11.30
CA ARG A 510 12.09 3.16 -11.26
C ARG A 510 12.62 2.99 -12.68
N HIS A 511 13.89 3.33 -12.88
CA HIS A 511 14.57 3.10 -14.14
C HIS A 511 15.33 1.77 -14.13
N PHE A 512 14.98 0.87 -15.03
CA PHE A 512 15.58 -0.47 -15.16
C PHE A 512 16.75 -0.42 -16.16
N ARG A 513 17.94 -0.08 -15.66
CA ARG A 513 19.16 0.10 -16.49
C ARG A 513 19.63 -1.17 -17.18
N ASP A 514 19.36 -2.31 -16.58
CA ASP A 514 19.77 -3.63 -17.07
C ASP A 514 18.57 -4.45 -17.57
N GLY A 515 17.40 -3.82 -17.73
CA GLY A 515 16.16 -4.52 -18.06
C GLY A 515 15.50 -5.20 -16.87
N ILE A 516 14.59 -6.13 -17.14
CA ILE A 516 13.83 -6.88 -16.15
C ILE A 516 13.99 -8.40 -16.24
N SER A 517 14.46 -8.93 -17.37
CA SER A 517 14.53 -10.37 -17.64
C SER A 517 15.39 -11.13 -16.62
N ALA A 518 16.53 -10.56 -16.22
CA ALA A 518 17.51 -11.18 -15.34
C ALA A 518 17.24 -10.94 -13.84
N LEU A 519 16.16 -10.24 -13.47
CA LEU A 519 15.87 -9.96 -12.07
C LEU A 519 15.44 -11.23 -11.34
N SER A 520 16.00 -11.44 -10.15
CA SER A 520 15.62 -12.53 -9.23
C SER A 520 15.22 -11.96 -7.87
N ASN A 521 14.37 -12.69 -7.13
CA ASN A 521 13.86 -12.27 -5.82
C ASN A 521 13.24 -10.86 -5.80
N VAL A 522 12.50 -10.53 -6.86
CA VAL A 522 11.87 -9.23 -7.06
C VAL A 522 10.89 -8.92 -5.93
N SER A 523 11.10 -7.79 -5.26
CA SER A 523 10.23 -7.33 -4.17
C SER A 523 8.87 -6.85 -4.69
N GLY A 524 7.87 -6.76 -3.81
CA GLY A 524 6.56 -6.20 -4.18
C GLY A 524 6.64 -4.76 -4.71
N THR A 525 7.52 -3.94 -4.15
CA THR A 525 7.76 -2.56 -4.62
C THR A 525 8.36 -2.54 -6.02
N GLU A 526 9.26 -3.46 -6.34
CA GLU A 526 9.85 -3.60 -7.67
C GLU A 526 8.82 -4.08 -8.70
N HIS A 527 8.00 -5.06 -8.34
CA HIS A 527 6.90 -5.51 -9.19
C HIS A 527 5.94 -4.35 -9.53
N LYS A 528 5.53 -3.55 -8.54
CA LYS A 528 4.70 -2.34 -8.77
C LYS A 528 5.38 -1.37 -9.76
N ALA A 529 6.70 -1.22 -9.69
CA ALA A 529 7.46 -0.37 -10.62
C ALA A 529 7.59 -0.97 -12.04
N ILE A 530 7.63 -2.30 -12.17
CA ILE A 530 7.55 -2.99 -13.46
C ILE A 530 6.16 -2.79 -14.08
N TYR A 531 5.09 -3.00 -13.31
CA TYR A 531 3.69 -2.87 -13.78
C TYR A 531 3.41 -1.51 -14.41
N ALA A 532 3.89 -0.43 -13.78
CA ALA A 532 3.75 0.94 -14.28
C ALA A 532 4.42 1.20 -15.65
N GLN A 533 5.25 0.28 -16.14
CA GLN A 533 6.02 0.38 -17.39
C GLN A 533 5.76 -0.77 -18.37
N LEU A 534 5.08 -1.83 -17.92
CA LEU A 534 5.01 -3.12 -18.60
C LEU A 534 4.29 -3.03 -19.95
N LEU A 535 3.08 -2.45 -19.98
CA LEU A 535 2.26 -2.38 -21.19
C LEU A 535 2.97 -1.66 -22.35
N GLY A 536 3.65 -0.56 -22.05
CA GLY A 536 4.42 0.19 -23.05
C GLY A 536 5.61 -0.57 -23.62
N CYS A 537 6.17 -1.52 -22.88
CA CYS A 537 7.32 -2.32 -23.31
C CYS A 537 6.91 -3.56 -24.11
N ILE A 538 5.84 -4.26 -23.68
CA ILE A 538 5.41 -5.50 -24.33
C ILE A 538 4.64 -5.28 -25.64
N HIS A 539 4.02 -4.10 -25.82
CA HIS A 539 3.17 -3.84 -26.97
C HIS A 539 3.94 -3.95 -28.30
N GLY A 540 3.51 -4.88 -29.17
CA GLY A 540 4.12 -5.16 -30.46
C GLY A 540 5.21 -6.25 -30.46
N ILE A 541 5.60 -6.80 -29.30
CA ILE A 541 6.54 -7.94 -29.20
C ILE A 541 5.90 -9.21 -28.65
N VAL A 542 4.70 -9.09 -28.06
CA VAL A 542 3.82 -10.21 -27.69
C VAL A 542 2.49 -10.11 -28.45
N PRO A 543 1.71 -11.19 -28.57
CA PRO A 543 0.37 -11.16 -29.15
C PRO A 543 -0.55 -10.12 -28.50
N ASP A 544 -1.40 -9.47 -29.29
CA ASP A 544 -2.29 -8.40 -28.81
C ASP A 544 -3.20 -8.86 -27.65
N ASP A 545 -3.69 -10.10 -27.69
CA ASP A 545 -4.51 -10.65 -26.59
C ASP A 545 -3.72 -10.84 -25.29
N ALA A 546 -2.41 -11.06 -25.36
CA ALA A 546 -1.56 -11.07 -24.17
C ALA A 546 -1.41 -9.66 -23.57
N VAL A 547 -1.39 -8.62 -24.41
CA VAL A 547 -1.43 -7.23 -23.96
C VAL A 547 -2.79 -6.90 -23.32
N ARG A 548 -3.90 -7.34 -23.91
CA ARG A 548 -5.25 -7.16 -23.32
C ARG A 548 -5.40 -7.88 -21.99
N ALA A 549 -4.91 -9.11 -21.89
CA ALA A 549 -4.87 -9.85 -20.63
C ALA A 549 -4.02 -9.12 -19.58
N ALA A 550 -2.82 -8.66 -19.96
CA ALA A 550 -1.95 -7.89 -19.08
C ALA A 550 -2.63 -6.59 -18.61
N CYS A 551 -3.25 -5.84 -19.52
CA CYS A 551 -3.96 -4.60 -19.19
C CYS A 551 -5.09 -4.87 -18.20
N SER A 552 -5.93 -5.87 -18.47
CA SER A 552 -7.06 -6.26 -17.63
C SER A 552 -6.64 -6.66 -16.20
N LEU A 553 -5.57 -7.46 -16.07
CA LEU A 553 -5.07 -7.84 -14.75
C LEU A 553 -4.39 -6.66 -14.03
N LEU A 554 -3.67 -5.79 -14.74
CA LEU A 554 -3.12 -4.57 -14.14
C LEU A 554 -4.24 -3.64 -13.67
N ASP A 555 -5.29 -3.45 -14.46
CA ASP A 555 -6.47 -2.67 -14.07
C ASP A 555 -7.08 -3.24 -12.79
N PHE A 556 -7.31 -4.55 -12.71
CA PHE A 556 -7.77 -5.22 -11.49
C PHE A 556 -6.87 -4.88 -10.29
N ILE A 557 -5.55 -4.99 -10.44
CA ILE A 557 -4.56 -4.69 -9.38
C ILE A 557 -4.64 -3.22 -8.94
N TYR A 558 -4.80 -2.27 -9.88
CA TYR A 558 -4.89 -0.85 -9.56
C TYR A 558 -6.20 -0.49 -8.87
N VAL A 559 -7.33 -1.02 -9.36
CA VAL A 559 -8.66 -0.78 -8.81
C VAL A 559 -8.79 -1.38 -7.41
N ALA A 560 -8.34 -2.63 -7.20
CA ALA A 560 -8.39 -3.29 -5.91
C ALA A 560 -7.70 -2.49 -4.79
N GLN A 561 -6.74 -1.63 -5.14
CA GLN A 561 -5.96 -0.81 -4.21
C GLN A 561 -6.54 0.59 -3.97
N TYR A 562 -7.78 0.86 -4.36
CA TYR A 562 -8.45 2.11 -4.00
C TYR A 562 -8.69 2.15 -2.48
N GLU A 563 -8.61 3.35 -1.92
CA GLU A 563 -8.85 3.64 -0.51
C GLU A 563 -10.32 3.99 -0.25
N CYS A 564 -11.14 4.13 -1.30
CA CYS A 564 -12.59 4.21 -1.23
C CYS A 564 -13.21 3.62 -2.52
N HIS A 565 -14.21 2.76 -2.35
CA HIS A 565 -14.93 2.13 -3.44
C HIS A 565 -16.39 2.59 -3.49
N SER A 566 -16.92 2.72 -4.70
CA SER A 566 -18.35 2.81 -5.03
C SER A 566 -18.83 1.50 -5.65
N ASP A 567 -20.15 1.31 -5.76
CA ASP A 567 -20.72 0.17 -6.50
C ASP A 567 -20.18 0.14 -7.95
N ASP A 568 -19.99 1.30 -8.60
CA ASP A 568 -19.43 1.41 -9.95
C ASP A 568 -17.95 0.97 -10.01
N SER A 569 -17.15 1.38 -9.03
CA SER A 569 -15.74 0.95 -8.97
C SER A 569 -15.59 -0.56 -8.70
N LEU A 570 -16.52 -1.15 -7.94
CA LEU A 570 -16.55 -2.59 -7.69
C LEU A 570 -16.98 -3.34 -8.95
N LYS A 571 -17.92 -2.77 -9.72
CA LYS A 571 -18.27 -3.31 -11.02
C LYS A 571 -17.08 -3.24 -11.99
N GLY A 572 -16.37 -2.13 -12.02
CA GLY A 572 -15.13 -2.00 -12.81
C GLY A 572 -14.04 -3.00 -12.40
N LEU A 573 -13.94 -3.33 -11.10
CA LEU A 573 -13.05 -4.38 -10.59
C LEU A 573 -13.46 -5.77 -11.11
N GLU A 574 -14.75 -6.11 -11.03
CA GLU A 574 -15.30 -7.37 -11.54
C GLU A 574 -15.11 -7.48 -13.06
N ASP A 575 -15.39 -6.40 -13.81
CA ASP A 575 -15.22 -6.35 -15.27
C ASP A 575 -13.76 -6.53 -15.70
N ALA A 576 -12.81 -5.95 -14.96
CA ALA A 576 -11.38 -6.15 -15.21
C ALA A 576 -10.97 -7.62 -15.05
N LEU A 577 -11.52 -8.34 -14.06
CA LEU A 577 -11.28 -9.77 -13.88
C LEU A 577 -11.89 -10.58 -15.02
N SER A 578 -13.16 -10.32 -15.39
CA SER A 578 -13.81 -11.00 -16.51
C SER A 578 -13.07 -10.80 -17.83
N ASN A 579 -12.57 -9.59 -18.08
CA ASN A 579 -11.72 -9.32 -19.25
C ASN A 579 -10.42 -10.14 -19.21
N PHE A 580 -9.78 -10.30 -18.05
CA PHE A 580 -8.62 -11.19 -17.93
C PHE A 580 -8.99 -12.65 -18.26
N HIS A 581 -10.12 -13.16 -17.74
CA HIS A 581 -10.60 -14.50 -18.06
C HIS A 581 -10.88 -14.70 -19.56
N MET A 582 -11.35 -13.65 -20.25
CA MET A 582 -11.58 -13.67 -21.71
C MET A 582 -10.29 -13.85 -22.50
N TYR A 583 -9.20 -13.18 -22.12
CA TYR A 583 -7.97 -13.12 -22.92
C TYR A 583 -6.84 -14.06 -22.46
N LYS A 584 -6.87 -14.59 -21.21
CA LYS A 584 -5.76 -15.40 -20.65
C LYS A 584 -5.44 -16.68 -21.44
N SER A 585 -6.37 -17.20 -22.23
CA SER A 585 -6.17 -18.41 -23.05
C SER A 585 -5.00 -18.27 -24.03
N VAL A 586 -4.61 -17.03 -24.38
CA VAL A 586 -3.42 -16.73 -25.19
C VAL A 586 -2.14 -17.38 -24.62
N PHE A 587 -1.95 -17.40 -23.30
CA PHE A 587 -0.76 -18.00 -22.71
C PHE A 587 -0.77 -19.54 -22.84
N SER A 588 -1.95 -20.16 -22.85
CA SER A 588 -2.09 -21.60 -23.09
C SER A 588 -1.90 -21.96 -24.56
N LEU A 589 -2.44 -21.16 -25.48
CA LEU A 589 -2.26 -21.33 -26.92
C LEU A 589 -0.77 -21.30 -27.32
N HIS A 590 0.03 -20.51 -26.59
CA HIS A 590 1.48 -20.39 -26.80
C HIS A 590 2.33 -21.33 -25.93
N ASN A 591 1.72 -22.28 -25.21
CA ASN A 591 2.40 -23.23 -24.31
C ASN A 591 3.18 -22.63 -23.13
N VAL A 592 2.98 -21.34 -22.82
CA VAL A 592 3.56 -20.67 -21.65
C VAL A 592 2.91 -21.18 -20.35
N ARG A 593 1.62 -21.52 -20.41
CA ARG A 593 0.88 -22.02 -19.24
C ARG A 593 -0.13 -23.10 -19.61
N LYS A 594 -0.04 -24.28 -19.00
CA LYS A 594 -0.92 -25.43 -19.30
C LYS A 594 -2.37 -25.21 -18.88
N ASP A 595 -2.57 -24.69 -17.68
CA ASP A 595 -3.88 -24.44 -17.08
C ASP A 595 -3.82 -23.23 -16.15
N PHE A 596 -5.01 -22.71 -15.83
CA PHE A 596 -5.19 -21.57 -14.94
C PHE A 596 -5.88 -21.96 -13.63
N ASN A 597 -5.74 -23.22 -13.20
CA ASN A 597 -6.27 -23.71 -11.93
C ASN A 597 -5.41 -23.22 -10.77
N LEU A 598 -5.36 -21.90 -10.63
CA LEU A 598 -4.51 -21.16 -9.72
C LEU A 598 -5.36 -20.68 -8.55
N PRO A 599 -5.05 -21.08 -7.29
CA PRO A 599 -5.80 -20.58 -6.15
C PRO A 599 -5.80 -19.04 -6.06
N LYS A 600 -4.69 -18.41 -6.46
CA LYS A 600 -4.56 -16.94 -6.48
C LYS A 600 -5.44 -16.27 -7.54
N LEU A 601 -5.72 -16.96 -8.66
CA LEU A 601 -6.65 -16.45 -9.68
C LEU A 601 -8.09 -16.55 -9.16
N HIS A 602 -8.46 -17.72 -8.62
CA HIS A 602 -9.78 -17.90 -8.02
C HIS A 602 -10.02 -16.93 -6.85
N ALA A 603 -9.00 -16.65 -6.03
CA ALA A 603 -9.09 -15.67 -4.95
C ALA A 603 -9.50 -14.27 -5.42
N CYS A 604 -9.17 -13.88 -6.67
CA CYS A 604 -9.60 -12.60 -7.25
C CYS A 604 -11.13 -12.47 -7.30
N GLN A 605 -11.87 -13.57 -7.43
CA GLN A 605 -13.34 -13.60 -7.45
C GLN A 605 -13.97 -13.11 -6.13
N HIS A 606 -13.21 -13.11 -5.03
CA HIS A 606 -13.67 -12.74 -3.70
C HIS A 606 -13.34 -11.28 -3.30
N TYR A 607 -12.63 -10.52 -4.14
CA TYR A 607 -12.20 -9.15 -3.78
C TYR A 607 -13.38 -8.20 -3.62
N ALA A 608 -14.32 -8.18 -4.57
CA ALA A 608 -15.46 -7.29 -4.49
C ALA A 608 -16.32 -7.58 -3.25
N ASP A 609 -16.57 -8.86 -2.92
CA ASP A 609 -17.30 -9.26 -1.72
C ASP A 609 -16.56 -8.89 -0.44
N SER A 610 -15.24 -9.10 -0.41
CA SER A 610 -14.41 -8.72 0.75
C SER A 610 -14.47 -7.21 0.98
N ILE A 611 -14.42 -6.41 -0.10
CA ILE A 611 -14.57 -4.96 -0.01
C ILE A 611 -15.96 -4.57 0.48
N ARG A 612 -17.01 -5.26 -0.01
CA ARG A 612 -18.39 -5.05 0.42
C ARG A 612 -18.55 -5.26 1.93
N ARG A 613 -17.98 -6.35 2.42
CA ARG A 613 -18.04 -6.80 3.81
C ARG A 613 -17.20 -5.94 4.76
N PHE A 614 -15.95 -5.67 4.42
CA PHE A 614 -14.94 -5.17 5.36
C PHE A 614 -14.41 -3.77 5.04
N GLY A 615 -14.90 -3.12 3.98
CA GLY A 615 -14.29 -1.90 3.45
C GLY A 615 -13.08 -2.22 2.58
N THR A 616 -12.30 -1.22 2.20
CA THR A 616 -11.19 -1.39 1.25
C THR A 616 -10.09 -2.32 1.75
N VAL A 617 -9.33 -2.94 0.84
CA VAL A 617 -8.34 -3.99 1.15
C VAL A 617 -7.22 -3.55 2.09
N ASP A 618 -6.89 -2.26 2.14
CA ASP A 618 -5.90 -1.72 3.06
C ASP A 618 -6.36 -1.75 4.53
N ASN A 619 -7.60 -2.14 4.81
CA ASN A 619 -8.07 -2.47 6.15
C ASN A 619 -7.55 -3.80 6.69
N TYR A 620 -7.11 -4.74 5.86
CA TYR A 620 -6.86 -6.13 6.31
C TYR A 620 -5.74 -6.83 5.53
N ASN A 621 -4.89 -6.05 4.85
CA ASN A 621 -3.76 -6.56 4.07
C ASN A 621 -2.55 -6.96 4.94
N THR A 622 -1.77 -7.93 4.49
CA THR A 622 -0.55 -8.46 5.13
C THR A 622 0.67 -7.54 5.00
N GLU A 623 0.64 -6.53 4.12
CA GLU A 623 1.74 -5.54 4.00
C GLU A 623 2.10 -4.89 5.36
N CYS A 624 1.11 -4.69 6.25
CA CYS A 624 1.36 -4.13 7.58
C CYS A 624 2.13 -5.10 8.47
N THR A 625 1.80 -6.39 8.43
CA THR A 625 2.39 -7.41 9.31
C THR A 625 3.81 -7.75 8.89
N GLU A 626 4.10 -7.69 7.59
CA GLU A 626 5.47 -7.78 7.07
C GLU A 626 6.38 -6.69 7.64
N ARG A 627 5.88 -5.45 7.73
CA ARG A 627 6.63 -4.37 8.37
C ARG A 627 6.80 -4.62 9.88
N LEU A 628 5.81 -5.24 10.54
CA LEU A 628 5.89 -5.60 11.95
C LEU A 628 6.92 -6.69 12.22
N HIS A 629 7.19 -7.61 11.29
CA HIS A 629 8.24 -8.63 11.47
C HIS A 629 9.62 -8.01 11.70
N ILE A 630 9.92 -6.87 11.08
CA ILE A 630 11.18 -6.17 11.27
C ILE A 630 11.35 -5.81 12.76
N ASP A 631 10.36 -5.14 13.34
CA ASP A 631 10.46 -4.60 14.69
C ASP A 631 10.15 -5.64 15.78
N LEU A 632 9.16 -6.50 15.54
CA LEU A 632 8.62 -7.44 16.53
C LEU A 632 9.16 -8.86 16.39
N ALA A 633 9.95 -9.18 15.38
CA ALA A 633 10.60 -10.50 15.28
C ALA A 633 12.11 -10.34 15.06
N LYS A 634 12.53 -9.67 13.99
CA LYS A 634 13.94 -9.59 13.59
C LYS A 634 14.77 -8.74 14.56
N HIS A 635 14.32 -7.53 14.91
CA HIS A 635 14.99 -6.68 15.92
C HIS A 635 14.95 -7.32 17.32
N ALA A 636 13.81 -7.89 17.72
CA ALA A 636 13.69 -8.60 18.98
C ALA A 636 14.69 -9.76 19.07
N TYR A 637 14.78 -10.58 18.01
CA TYR A 637 15.75 -11.65 17.92
C TYR A 637 17.18 -11.10 17.93
N ALA A 638 17.48 -10.04 17.15
CA ALA A 638 18.78 -9.37 17.10
C ALA A 638 19.30 -8.95 18.48
N ALA A 639 18.40 -8.55 19.38
CA ALA A 639 18.73 -8.14 20.74
C ALA A 639 19.02 -9.30 21.71
N THR A 640 18.83 -10.56 21.31
CA THR A 640 19.06 -11.74 22.17
C THR A 640 20.48 -12.29 22.06
N ASN A 641 20.87 -13.14 23.01
CA ASN A 641 22.12 -13.90 22.95
C ASN A 641 22.08 -15.11 21.99
N LYS A 642 20.97 -15.30 21.26
CA LYS A 642 20.74 -16.37 20.27
C LYS A 642 20.62 -17.80 20.84
N ARG A 643 20.46 -17.93 22.17
CA ARG A 643 20.22 -19.20 22.89
C ARG A 643 18.93 -19.07 23.69
N ASP A 644 18.00 -20.00 23.55
CA ASP A 644 16.68 -19.94 24.21
C ASP A 644 16.07 -18.52 24.09
N TYR A 645 15.99 -18.05 22.84
CA TYR A 645 15.86 -16.63 22.52
C TYR A 645 14.44 -16.13 22.70
N GLU A 646 13.43 -17.00 22.66
CA GLU A 646 12.00 -16.66 22.65
C GLU A 646 11.62 -15.85 23.90
N HIS A 647 12.03 -16.31 25.09
CA HIS A 647 11.80 -15.58 26.34
C HIS A 647 12.55 -14.24 26.37
N GLN A 648 13.77 -14.18 25.81
CA GLN A 648 14.53 -12.94 25.71
C GLN A 648 13.88 -11.93 24.77
N MET A 649 13.33 -12.39 23.64
CA MET A 649 12.54 -11.58 22.70
C MET A 649 11.31 -11.00 23.41
N CYS A 650 10.54 -11.83 24.10
CA CYS A 650 9.35 -11.40 24.83
C CYS A 650 9.69 -10.33 25.88
N ARG A 651 10.74 -10.54 26.68
CA ARG A 651 11.18 -9.57 27.69
C ARG A 651 11.68 -8.26 27.07
N TRP A 652 12.41 -8.33 25.97
CA TRP A 652 12.88 -7.15 25.25
C TRP A 652 11.70 -6.32 24.71
N LEU A 653 10.69 -6.99 24.14
CA LEU A 653 9.48 -6.35 23.66
C LEU A 653 8.66 -5.70 24.78
N GLN A 654 8.45 -6.40 25.90
CA GLN A 654 7.72 -5.85 27.05
C GLN A 654 8.33 -4.53 27.54
N ARG A 655 9.66 -4.48 27.68
CA ARG A 655 10.36 -3.26 28.12
C ARG A 655 10.15 -2.10 27.15
N ARG A 656 10.27 -2.35 25.84
CA ARG A 656 10.07 -1.31 24.82
C ARG A 656 8.63 -0.80 24.83
N GLU A 657 7.66 -1.70 24.93
CA GLU A 657 6.25 -1.33 25.00
C GLU A 657 5.93 -0.54 26.27
N ALA A 658 6.46 -0.95 27.43
CA ALA A 658 6.29 -0.25 28.69
C ALA A 658 6.84 1.19 28.64
N VAL A 659 8.04 1.36 28.07
CA VAL A 659 8.65 2.68 27.84
C VAL A 659 7.78 3.51 26.90
N LEU A 660 7.37 2.96 25.75
CA LEU A 660 6.55 3.70 24.79
C LEU A 660 5.16 4.06 25.35
N ARG A 661 4.54 3.17 26.14
CA ARG A 661 3.28 3.43 26.86
C ARG A 661 3.47 4.57 27.87
N PHE A 662 4.58 4.57 28.60
CA PHE A 662 4.86 5.61 29.59
C PHE A 662 5.14 6.96 28.93
N ARG A 663 5.87 7.01 27.81
CA ARG A 663 6.02 8.21 26.97
C ARG A 663 4.64 8.77 26.59
N THR A 664 3.77 7.92 26.02
CA THR A 664 2.40 8.30 25.65
C THR A 664 1.61 8.85 26.83
N TYR A 665 1.72 8.23 28.01
CA TYR A 665 1.09 8.72 29.23
C TYR A 665 1.56 10.13 29.62
N LEU A 666 2.88 10.37 29.63
CA LEU A 666 3.45 11.66 29.97
C LEU A 666 3.00 12.75 28.98
N ASP A 667 3.06 12.46 27.68
CA ASP A 667 2.63 13.39 26.64
C ASP A 667 1.13 13.67 26.72
N TRP A 668 0.31 12.66 27.00
CA TRP A 668 -1.13 12.82 27.21
C TRP A 668 -1.43 13.72 28.42
N LYS A 669 -0.79 13.45 29.57
CA LYS A 669 -0.94 14.24 30.80
C LYS A 669 -0.56 15.71 30.62
N ASP A 670 0.47 15.96 29.82
CA ASP A 670 0.97 17.31 29.50
C ASP A 670 0.20 18.01 28.37
N ASN A 671 -0.84 17.38 27.78
CA ASN A 671 -1.52 17.85 26.56
C ASN A 671 -0.55 18.07 25.37
N LYS A 672 0.50 17.27 25.28
CA LYS A 672 1.51 17.28 24.21
C LYS A 672 1.42 16.09 23.27
N LEU A 673 0.50 15.15 23.53
CA LEU A 673 0.35 13.97 22.68
C LEU A 673 0.10 14.39 21.24
N ASP A 674 1.05 14.06 20.36
CA ASP A 674 0.93 14.33 18.94
C ASP A 674 -0.18 13.45 18.38
N ARG A 675 -1.28 14.07 17.95
CA ARG A 675 -2.43 13.38 17.39
C ARG A 675 -2.29 13.44 15.87
N PRO A 676 -2.18 12.29 15.17
CA PRO A 676 -2.12 12.29 13.72
C PRO A 676 -3.31 13.09 13.16
N ALA A 677 -3.02 14.05 12.29
CA ALA A 677 -4.05 14.91 11.72
C ALA A 677 -5.04 14.06 10.89
N LYS A 678 -6.35 14.28 11.09
CA LYS A 678 -7.41 13.61 10.32
C LYS A 678 -7.35 13.89 8.82
N ARG A 679 -6.81 15.05 8.41
CA ARG A 679 -6.60 15.44 7.01
C ARG A 679 -5.19 15.97 6.79
N ALA A 680 -4.55 15.53 5.71
CA ALA A 680 -3.37 16.24 5.21
C ALA A 680 -3.80 17.68 4.87
N PRO A 681 -3.05 18.73 5.28
CA PRO A 681 -3.39 20.09 4.92
C PRO A 681 -3.54 20.18 3.41
N LEU A 682 -4.68 20.69 2.94
CA LEU A 682 -4.85 20.97 1.52
C LEU A 682 -3.71 21.91 1.09
N PRO A 683 -3.03 21.61 -0.01
CA PRO A 683 -1.93 22.45 -0.46
C PRO A 683 -2.50 23.84 -0.77
N SER A 684 -1.96 24.87 -0.11
CA SER A 684 -2.35 26.26 -0.38
C SER A 684 -2.07 26.66 -1.84
N HIS A 685 -1.13 25.97 -2.49
CA HIS A 685 -0.80 26.10 -3.90
C HIS A 685 -0.58 24.69 -4.48
N PRO A 686 -1.39 24.24 -5.46
CA PRO A 686 -1.25 22.91 -6.06
C PRO A 686 0.03 22.76 -6.89
N ILE A 687 0.68 23.89 -7.23
CA ILE A 687 1.93 23.93 -7.97
C ILE A 687 3.00 24.61 -7.13
N ILE A 688 4.15 23.95 -7.00
CA ILE A 688 5.26 24.39 -6.17
C ILE A 688 6.51 24.55 -7.03
N LEU A 689 7.03 25.77 -7.07
CA LEU A 689 8.33 26.13 -7.64
C LEU A 689 9.31 26.51 -6.53
N THR A 690 10.61 26.36 -6.78
CA THR A 690 11.64 26.84 -5.84
C THR A 690 11.58 28.37 -5.73
N LYS A 691 11.74 28.93 -4.53
CA LYS A 691 11.67 30.40 -4.32
C LYS A 691 12.66 31.20 -5.18
N LYS A 692 13.83 30.62 -5.44
CA LYS A 692 14.86 31.24 -6.30
C LYS A 692 14.93 30.50 -7.64
N PRO A 693 15.14 31.22 -8.75
CA PRO A 693 15.42 30.59 -10.03
C PRO A 693 16.76 29.85 -9.97
N HIS A 694 16.86 28.81 -10.78
CA HIS A 694 18.10 28.05 -10.97
C HIS A 694 19.12 28.86 -11.78
N ARG A 695 18.64 29.73 -12.68
CA ARG A 695 19.46 30.71 -13.40
C ARG A 695 18.80 32.09 -13.33
N GLN A 696 19.52 33.06 -12.77
CA GLN A 696 19.09 34.46 -12.64
C GLN A 696 19.16 35.25 -13.95
N ARG A 697 19.90 34.73 -14.94
CA ARG A 697 20.06 35.39 -16.22
C ARG A 697 20.26 34.35 -17.30
N TYR A 698 19.16 33.92 -17.91
CA TYR A 698 19.16 33.01 -19.04
C TYR A 698 18.75 33.78 -20.30
N THR A 699 19.69 34.01 -21.21
CA THR A 699 19.47 34.91 -22.35
C THR A 699 18.49 34.32 -23.35
N VAL A 700 17.77 35.17 -24.08
CA VAL A 700 16.86 34.71 -25.15
C VAL A 700 17.64 33.89 -26.20
N ARG A 701 18.89 34.27 -26.50
CA ARG A 701 19.77 33.51 -27.39
C ARG A 701 20.07 32.10 -26.85
N GLN A 702 20.26 31.94 -25.55
CA GLN A 702 20.43 30.62 -24.93
C GLN A 702 19.17 29.77 -25.01
N ILE A 703 17.97 30.35 -24.89
CA ILE A 703 16.72 29.61 -25.14
C ILE A 703 16.66 29.10 -26.57
N GLN A 704 17.04 29.95 -27.54
CA GLN A 704 17.02 29.58 -28.95
C GLN A 704 18.03 28.47 -29.28
N LEU A 705 19.22 28.50 -28.68
CA LEU A 705 20.31 27.57 -28.97
C LEU A 705 20.29 26.31 -28.09
N ASP A 706 20.23 26.47 -26.77
CA ASP A 706 20.40 25.37 -25.80
C ASP A 706 19.10 24.56 -25.63
N ILE A 707 17.94 25.23 -25.68
CA ILE A 707 16.61 24.60 -25.59
C ILE A 707 16.08 24.21 -26.98
N GLY A 708 16.65 24.81 -28.04
CA GLY A 708 16.28 24.55 -29.42
C GLY A 708 14.95 25.20 -29.82
N GLN A 709 14.65 26.39 -29.29
CA GLN A 709 13.37 27.08 -29.48
C GLN A 709 13.57 28.44 -30.16
N PRO A 710 13.81 28.48 -31.50
CA PRO A 710 14.11 29.72 -32.23
C PRO A 710 12.96 30.74 -32.14
N ASP A 711 11.72 30.25 -32.11
CA ASP A 711 10.49 31.05 -32.11
C ASP A 711 10.03 31.53 -30.72
N PHE A 712 10.90 31.49 -29.70
CA PHE A 712 10.55 31.91 -28.34
C PHE A 712 9.89 33.30 -28.27
N ARG A 713 10.45 34.29 -28.98
CA ARG A 713 9.90 35.66 -28.99
C ARG A 713 8.51 35.72 -29.64
N LYS A 714 8.28 34.91 -30.68
CA LYS A 714 6.98 34.81 -31.35
C LYS A 714 5.94 34.15 -30.43
N ALA A 715 6.31 33.06 -29.75
CA ALA A 715 5.45 32.43 -28.75
C ALA A 715 5.09 33.40 -27.61
N LEU A 716 6.04 34.20 -27.16
CA LEU A 716 5.79 35.19 -26.09
C LEU A 716 4.91 36.33 -26.59
N ALA A 717 5.09 36.79 -27.83
CA ALA A 717 4.22 37.77 -28.45
C ALA A 717 2.77 37.27 -28.57
N ASN A 718 2.56 36.01 -28.96
CA ASN A 718 1.22 35.41 -29.02
C ASN A 718 0.56 35.35 -27.64
N PHE A 719 1.31 34.94 -26.60
CA PHE A 719 0.81 34.96 -25.23
C PHE A 719 0.42 36.38 -24.78
N LEU A 720 1.25 37.38 -25.11
CA LEU A 720 0.98 38.78 -24.78
C LEU A 720 -0.27 39.30 -25.52
N CYS A 721 -0.51 38.87 -26.76
CA CYS A 721 -1.75 39.20 -27.46
C CYS A 721 -2.98 38.70 -26.71
N SER A 722 -2.95 37.45 -26.23
CA SER A 722 -4.02 36.88 -25.40
C SER A 722 -4.15 37.60 -24.06
N TRP A 723 -3.02 37.93 -23.41
CA TRP A 723 -2.97 38.66 -22.14
C TRP A 723 -3.64 40.04 -22.22
N HIS A 724 -3.32 40.79 -23.28
CA HIS A 724 -3.87 42.14 -23.53
C HIS A 724 -5.20 42.13 -24.28
N ARG A 725 -5.76 40.95 -24.58
CA ARG A 725 -7.01 40.77 -25.36
C ARG A 725 -6.99 41.50 -26.71
N THR A 726 -5.84 41.55 -27.36
CA THR A 726 -5.70 42.14 -28.69
C THR A 726 -6.12 41.14 -29.76
N PRO A 727 -6.72 41.56 -30.89
CA PRO A 727 -7.08 40.67 -31.97
C PRO A 727 -5.85 39.89 -32.48
N HIS A 728 -5.93 38.56 -32.42
CA HIS A 728 -4.88 37.68 -32.91
C HIS A 728 -5.50 36.57 -33.77
N TRP A 729 -4.93 36.38 -34.97
CA TRP A 729 -5.33 35.33 -35.90
C TRP A 729 -4.18 34.32 -36.04
N PRO A 730 -4.44 33.02 -35.87
CA PRO A 730 -3.43 31.99 -36.07
C PRO A 730 -2.77 32.13 -37.46
N GLY A 731 -1.43 32.17 -37.49
CA GLY A 731 -0.67 32.32 -38.74
C GLY A 731 -0.32 33.75 -39.16
N TYR A 732 -0.91 34.77 -38.53
CA TYR A 732 -0.57 36.19 -38.76
C TYR A 732 0.39 36.71 -37.69
N ALA A 733 1.13 37.79 -38.00
CA ALA A 733 2.01 38.44 -37.04
C ALA A 733 1.19 39.01 -35.87
N PRO A 734 1.63 38.78 -34.61
CA PRO A 734 0.94 39.30 -33.43
C PRO A 734 0.95 40.84 -33.43
N VAL A 735 -0.23 41.45 -33.26
CA VAL A 735 -0.38 42.90 -33.19
C VAL A 735 -0.38 43.32 -31.72
N LEU A 736 0.77 43.78 -31.24
CA LEU A 736 0.95 44.23 -29.86
C LEU A 736 0.88 45.76 -29.75
N PRO A 737 0.46 46.30 -28.59
CA PRO A 737 0.60 47.73 -28.32
C PRO A 737 2.07 48.18 -28.52
N PRO A 738 2.34 49.39 -29.06
CA PRO A 738 3.70 49.82 -29.39
C PRO A 738 4.71 49.72 -28.22
N LEU A 739 4.25 50.04 -27.00
CA LEU A 739 5.06 49.96 -25.78
C LEU A 739 5.43 48.51 -25.44
N VAL A 740 4.46 47.59 -25.53
CA VAL A 740 4.66 46.15 -25.30
C VAL A 740 5.59 45.56 -26.37
N SER A 741 5.42 45.95 -27.63
CA SER A 741 6.28 45.50 -28.73
C SER A 741 7.74 45.92 -28.52
N SER A 742 7.96 47.20 -28.18
CA SER A 742 9.31 47.72 -27.88
C SER A 742 9.94 47.05 -26.65
N ALA A 743 9.15 46.80 -25.60
CA ALA A 743 9.62 46.08 -24.42
C ALA A 743 9.99 44.62 -24.74
N LEU A 744 9.21 43.95 -25.57
CA LEU A 744 9.49 42.60 -26.04
C LEU A 744 10.82 42.58 -26.81
N GLU A 745 11.06 43.52 -27.73
CA GLU A 745 12.33 43.63 -28.47
C GLU A 745 13.53 43.77 -27.52
N ARG A 746 13.42 44.65 -26.50
CA ARG A 746 14.46 44.89 -25.48
C ARG A 746 14.70 43.70 -24.53
N LEU A 747 13.77 42.75 -24.42
CA LEU A 747 13.90 41.59 -23.53
C LEU A 747 15.12 40.73 -23.90
N SER A 748 16.18 40.82 -23.10
CA SER A 748 17.46 40.13 -23.37
C SER A 748 17.62 38.80 -22.62
N TYR A 749 16.93 38.62 -21.50
CA TYR A 749 17.02 37.42 -20.66
C TYR A 749 15.77 37.19 -19.82
N VAL A 750 15.64 35.98 -19.29
CA VAL A 750 14.63 35.56 -18.34
C VAL A 750 15.25 34.90 -17.10
N LEU A 751 14.47 34.81 -16.02
CA LEU A 751 14.76 33.99 -14.84
C LEU A 751 14.29 32.56 -15.14
N LEU A 752 15.13 31.54 -14.95
CA LEU A 752 14.82 30.15 -15.34
C LEU A 752 14.74 29.19 -14.15
N TRP A 753 13.76 28.30 -14.16
CA TRP A 753 13.59 27.17 -13.26
C TRP A 753 13.72 25.85 -14.02
N ASN A 754 14.28 24.83 -13.35
CA ASN A 754 14.56 23.54 -14.01
C ASN A 754 13.47 22.48 -13.78
N HIS A 755 12.53 22.71 -12.86
CA HIS A 755 11.48 21.76 -12.53
C HIS A 755 10.30 22.46 -11.84
N VAL A 756 9.14 21.81 -11.92
CA VAL A 756 7.89 22.19 -11.24
C VAL A 756 7.33 20.97 -10.53
N LYS A 757 6.86 21.15 -9.30
CA LYS A 757 6.21 20.09 -8.51
C LYS A 757 4.71 20.32 -8.48
N PHE A 758 3.96 19.25 -8.67
CA PHE A 758 2.50 19.20 -8.56
C PHE A 758 2.13 18.49 -7.27
N VAL A 759 1.14 19.02 -6.56
CA VAL A 759 0.54 18.40 -5.38
C VAL A 759 -0.96 18.30 -5.65
N THR A 760 -1.42 17.10 -5.98
CA THR A 760 -2.84 16.81 -6.20
C THR A 760 -3.41 16.24 -4.90
N PRO A 761 -4.46 16.85 -4.33
CA PRO A 761 -5.18 16.25 -3.20
C PRO A 761 -5.67 14.84 -3.55
N ASN A 762 -5.41 13.85 -2.68
CA ASN A 762 -6.09 12.56 -2.80
C ASN A 762 -7.40 12.63 -2.02
N MET A 763 -8.51 12.54 -2.74
CA MET A 763 -9.84 12.82 -2.19
C MET A 763 -10.59 11.56 -1.74
N GLU A 764 -10.01 10.36 -1.89
CA GLU A 764 -10.68 9.10 -1.53
C GLU A 764 -11.06 8.99 -0.07
N THR A 765 -10.16 9.41 0.83
CA THR A 765 -10.42 9.48 2.27
C THR A 765 -9.76 10.73 2.84
N LEU A 766 -10.26 11.24 3.96
CA LEU A 766 -9.65 12.39 4.63
C LEU A 766 -8.16 12.16 4.96
N ALA A 767 -7.78 10.93 5.30
CA ALA A 767 -6.43 10.59 5.68
C ALA A 767 -5.50 10.21 4.50
N SER A 768 -6.05 10.18 3.28
CA SER A 768 -5.27 9.83 2.09
C SER A 768 -4.15 10.85 1.84
N GLN A 769 -2.97 10.35 1.47
CA GLN A 769 -1.83 11.21 1.20
C GLN A 769 -1.98 11.87 -0.17
N ASN A 770 -1.70 13.17 -0.24
CA ASN A 770 -1.67 13.91 -1.51
C ASN A 770 -0.65 13.30 -2.48
N PHE A 771 -1.04 13.18 -3.74
CA PHE A 771 -0.15 12.76 -4.81
C PHE A 771 0.85 13.86 -5.11
N LYS A 772 2.10 13.46 -5.39
CA LYS A 772 3.19 14.37 -5.72
C LYS A 772 3.86 13.91 -7.00
N SER A 773 3.89 14.78 -8.00
CA SER A 773 4.64 14.54 -9.23
C SER A 773 5.54 15.73 -9.54
N THR A 774 6.63 15.50 -10.28
CA THR A 774 7.55 16.55 -10.71
C THR A 774 7.77 16.42 -12.21
N ALA A 775 7.71 17.55 -12.91
CA ALA A 775 8.12 17.65 -14.32
C ALA A 775 9.38 18.50 -14.43
N TYR A 776 10.34 18.05 -15.22
CA TYR A 776 11.60 18.72 -15.47
C TYR A 776 11.60 19.48 -16.81
N ALA A 777 12.29 20.61 -16.79
CA ALA A 777 12.55 21.49 -17.93
C ALA A 777 13.98 22.02 -17.80
N SER A 778 14.96 21.12 -17.94
CA SER A 778 16.35 21.37 -17.57
C SER A 778 17.26 21.33 -18.80
N PRO A 779 17.74 22.49 -19.29
CA PRO A 779 18.66 22.53 -20.43
C PRO A 779 19.98 21.82 -20.14
N MET A 780 20.48 21.90 -18.90
CA MET A 780 21.73 21.27 -18.48
C MET A 780 21.64 19.74 -18.53
N ARG A 781 20.49 19.17 -18.15
CA ARG A 781 20.25 17.72 -18.21
C ARG A 781 19.69 17.28 -19.55
N LYS A 782 19.34 18.22 -20.44
CA LYS A 782 18.55 18.00 -21.65
C LYS A 782 17.28 17.19 -21.38
N GLN A 783 16.67 17.42 -20.22
CA GLN A 783 15.48 16.72 -19.77
C GLN A 783 14.28 17.66 -19.86
N TYR A 784 13.28 17.24 -20.64
CA TYR A 784 12.06 17.99 -20.92
C TYR A 784 10.89 17.01 -20.86
N ASP A 785 10.20 17.02 -19.73
CA ASP A 785 9.18 16.02 -19.43
C ASP A 785 7.81 16.42 -20.03
N PRO A 786 6.97 15.46 -20.41
CA PRO A 786 5.58 15.71 -20.77
C PRO A 786 4.77 16.22 -19.57
N VAL A 787 3.79 17.08 -19.84
CA VAL A 787 2.83 17.61 -18.87
C VAL A 787 1.43 17.64 -19.48
N LEU A 788 0.41 17.55 -18.63
CA LEU A 788 -0.97 17.88 -19.00
C LEU A 788 -1.21 19.37 -18.77
N VAL A 789 -1.71 20.06 -19.79
CA VAL A 789 -1.97 21.51 -19.78
C VAL A 789 -3.41 21.79 -20.21
N ARG A 790 -4.04 22.76 -19.54
CA ARG A 790 -5.32 23.33 -19.97
C ARG A 790 -5.07 24.66 -20.69
N LEU A 791 -5.49 24.76 -21.95
CA LEU A 791 -5.42 26.01 -22.73
C LEU A 791 -6.66 26.86 -22.45
N LEU A 792 -6.50 28.18 -22.32
CA LEU A 792 -7.61 29.12 -22.06
C LEU A 792 -8.20 29.61 -23.41
N GLY A 793 -9.53 29.61 -23.54
CA GLY A 793 -10.23 30.24 -24.68
C GLY A 793 -10.82 29.29 -25.74
N GLU A 794 -10.78 27.98 -25.53
CA GLU A 794 -11.62 27.04 -26.28
C GLU A 794 -12.93 26.87 -25.49
N ASP A 795 -13.96 27.66 -25.83
CA ASP A 795 -15.35 27.37 -25.45
C ASP A 795 -15.79 26.13 -26.25
N ILE A 796 -15.43 24.95 -25.77
CA ILE A 796 -16.18 23.74 -26.08
C ILE A 796 -17.14 23.58 -24.91
N ALA A 797 -18.42 23.88 -25.16
CA ALA A 797 -19.48 23.55 -24.23
C ALA A 797 -19.47 22.02 -24.02
N GLY A 798 -18.97 21.56 -22.87
CA GLY A 798 -18.97 20.14 -22.50
C GLY A 798 -17.96 19.80 -21.41
N THR A 799 -18.46 19.61 -20.19
CA THR A 799 -18.01 18.64 -19.16
C THR A 799 -16.51 18.35 -18.99
N GLY A 800 -15.95 18.78 -17.85
CA GLY A 800 -14.56 18.55 -17.46
C GLY A 800 -14.09 17.08 -17.54
N GLY A 801 -12.81 16.87 -17.88
CA GLY A 801 -12.18 15.55 -17.98
C GLY A 801 -10.89 15.60 -18.78
N ILE A 802 -10.39 14.44 -19.26
CA ILE A 802 -9.23 14.40 -20.15
C ILE A 802 -9.48 15.11 -21.49
N ASN A 803 -10.74 15.26 -21.90
CA ASN A 803 -11.17 15.94 -23.12
C ASN A 803 -10.80 17.44 -23.15
N ASP A 804 -10.61 18.06 -21.99
CA ASP A 804 -10.18 19.47 -21.86
C ASP A 804 -8.66 19.63 -21.71
N LEU A 805 -7.90 18.53 -21.75
CA LEU A 805 -6.47 18.51 -21.46
C LEU A 805 -5.68 18.21 -22.72
N HIS A 806 -4.62 19.00 -22.90
CA HIS A 806 -3.63 18.78 -23.94
C HIS A 806 -2.36 18.18 -23.33
N VAL A 807 -1.70 17.30 -24.08
CA VAL A 807 -0.35 16.83 -23.75
C VAL A 807 0.65 17.78 -24.40
N GLY A 808 1.66 18.22 -23.64
CA GLY A 808 2.75 19.03 -24.17
C GLY A 808 4.07 18.72 -23.49
N ARG A 809 5.19 18.91 -24.19
CA ARG A 809 6.53 18.76 -23.62
C ARG A 809 6.96 20.08 -22.99
N LEU A 810 7.30 20.06 -21.70
CA LEU A 810 7.72 21.24 -20.95
C LEU A 810 9.15 21.63 -21.34
N ARG A 811 9.30 22.69 -22.14
CA ARG A 811 10.60 23.14 -22.67
C ARG A 811 11.31 24.13 -21.75
N ALA A 812 10.58 25.02 -21.10
CA ALA A 812 11.16 25.98 -20.16
C ALA A 812 10.15 26.43 -19.11
N LEU A 813 10.62 26.65 -17.87
CA LEU A 813 9.89 27.35 -16.82
C LEU A 813 10.60 28.66 -16.54
N PHE A 814 9.93 29.79 -16.71
CA PHE A 814 10.61 31.07 -16.61
C PHE A 814 9.73 32.19 -16.04
N LYS A 815 10.39 33.25 -15.61
CA LYS A 815 9.75 34.52 -15.26
C LYS A 815 10.49 35.65 -15.95
N VAL A 816 9.73 36.63 -16.43
CA VAL A 816 10.29 37.86 -16.99
C VAL A 816 10.88 38.71 -15.84
N PRO A 817 12.09 39.27 -15.98
CA PRO A 817 12.67 40.14 -14.95
C PRO A 817 11.79 41.37 -14.69
N GLU A 818 11.73 41.83 -13.44
CA GLU A 818 10.91 42.99 -13.02
C GLU A 818 11.16 44.23 -13.88
N LEU A 819 12.40 44.42 -14.35
CA LEU A 819 12.80 45.50 -15.26
C LEU A 819 11.94 45.60 -16.54
N TYR A 820 11.40 44.49 -17.04
CA TYR A 820 10.56 44.46 -18.25
C TYR A 820 9.10 44.13 -17.95
N ALA A 821 8.78 43.72 -16.72
CA ALA A 821 7.48 43.11 -16.40
C ALA A 821 6.33 44.12 -16.49
N ASP A 822 6.52 45.34 -15.97
CA ASP A 822 5.49 46.39 -16.02
C ASP A 822 5.19 46.82 -17.46
N ASP A 823 6.22 47.00 -18.29
CA ASP A 823 6.05 47.35 -19.70
C ASP A 823 5.37 46.24 -20.52
N LEU A 824 5.57 44.97 -20.13
CA LEU A 824 5.05 43.82 -20.88
C LEU A 824 3.65 43.40 -20.43
N PHE A 825 3.34 43.42 -19.13
CA PHE A 825 2.09 42.88 -18.58
C PHE A 825 1.18 43.93 -17.96
N GLY A 826 1.71 45.12 -17.62
CA GLY A 826 0.99 46.16 -16.89
C GLY A 826 0.87 45.86 -15.40
N ALA A 827 -0.20 46.37 -14.77
CA ALA A 827 -0.41 46.27 -13.32
C ALA A 827 -0.67 44.84 -12.82
N GLN A 828 -1.20 43.96 -13.68
CA GLN A 828 -1.35 42.55 -13.38
C GLN A 828 -0.19 41.80 -14.06
N GLN A 829 0.51 40.95 -13.30
CA GLN A 829 1.64 40.19 -13.82
C GLN A 829 1.40 38.69 -13.60
N PRO A 830 1.77 37.83 -14.57
CA PRO A 830 1.71 36.39 -14.38
C PRO A 830 2.72 35.95 -13.31
N SER A 831 2.40 34.89 -12.58
CA SER A 831 3.28 34.40 -11.51
C SER A 831 4.59 33.83 -12.07
N HIS A 832 4.48 32.80 -12.91
CA HIS A 832 5.53 32.17 -13.70
C HIS A 832 4.91 31.71 -15.03
N LEU A 833 5.74 31.61 -16.07
CA LEU A 833 5.35 31.18 -17.40
C LEU A 833 6.02 29.85 -17.73
N ALA A 834 5.34 29.03 -18.53
CA ALA A 834 5.83 27.78 -19.07
C ALA A 834 5.82 27.82 -20.59
N LEU A 835 6.94 27.47 -21.22
CA LEU A 835 7.03 27.22 -22.66
C LEU A 835 6.74 25.74 -22.92
N ILE A 836 5.68 25.48 -23.65
CA ILE A 836 5.17 24.13 -23.95
C ILE A 836 5.26 23.88 -25.45
N ASP A 837 5.78 22.72 -25.81
CA ASP A 837 5.76 22.18 -27.18
C ASP A 837 4.61 21.17 -27.27
N LEU A 838 3.49 21.57 -27.85
CA LEU A 838 2.25 20.81 -27.84
C LEU A 838 2.32 19.58 -28.76
N TYR A 839 1.73 18.48 -28.27
CA TYR A 839 1.34 17.37 -29.12
C TYR A 839 -0.03 17.66 -29.76
N LEU A 840 -0.38 16.88 -30.79
CA LEU A 840 -1.74 16.90 -31.33
C LEU A 840 -2.77 16.50 -30.25
N PRO A 841 -4.02 16.98 -30.36
CA PRO A 841 -5.09 16.58 -29.45
C PRO A 841 -5.18 15.05 -29.29
N LEU A 842 -5.54 14.61 -28.09
CA LEU A 842 -5.69 13.21 -27.75
C LEU A 842 -6.71 12.52 -28.68
N SER A 843 -6.51 11.22 -28.92
CA SER A 843 -7.53 10.43 -29.61
C SER A 843 -8.83 10.45 -28.82
N ARG A 844 -9.98 10.50 -29.53
CA ARG A 844 -11.31 10.46 -28.90
C ARG A 844 -11.60 9.14 -28.17
N ARG A 845 -10.80 8.11 -28.41
CA ARG A 845 -10.92 6.78 -27.81
C ARG A 845 -9.52 6.25 -27.52
N GLU A 846 -9.46 5.39 -26.52
CA GLU A 846 -8.29 4.60 -26.18
C GLU A 846 -8.00 3.54 -27.25
N ASP A 847 -6.77 3.06 -27.24
CA ASP A 847 -6.33 1.92 -28.04
C ASP A 847 -6.93 0.63 -27.45
N ASP A 848 -7.54 -0.19 -28.31
CA ASP A 848 -8.30 -1.39 -27.92
C ASP A 848 -7.41 -2.57 -27.47
N ILE A 849 -6.09 -2.45 -27.61
CA ILE A 849 -5.13 -3.48 -27.22
C ILE A 849 -4.55 -3.16 -25.84
N ASN A 850 -4.13 -1.91 -25.64
CA ASN A 850 -3.38 -1.51 -24.45
C ASN A 850 -4.14 -0.54 -23.52
N GLY A 851 -5.35 -0.12 -23.88
CA GLY A 851 -6.20 0.74 -23.05
C GLY A 851 -5.69 2.17 -22.87
N MET A 852 -4.68 2.62 -23.62
CA MET A 852 -4.08 3.96 -23.48
C MET A 852 -4.47 4.90 -24.62
N TYR A 853 -4.45 6.21 -24.34
CA TYR A 853 -4.68 7.25 -25.34
C TYR A 853 -3.46 7.44 -26.26
N LEU A 854 -3.71 7.54 -27.56
CA LEU A 854 -2.67 7.79 -28.55
C LEU A 854 -2.35 9.29 -28.62
N VAL A 855 -1.07 9.62 -28.49
CA VAL A 855 -0.51 10.97 -28.58
C VAL A 855 0.42 11.06 -29.78
N LYS A 856 0.26 12.08 -30.63
CA LYS A 856 1.07 12.26 -31.84
C LYS A 856 1.76 13.62 -31.87
N LYS A 857 2.98 13.67 -32.42
CA LYS A 857 3.64 14.95 -32.69
C LYS A 857 2.99 15.66 -33.88
N PRO A 858 2.84 16.98 -33.83
CA PRO A 858 2.48 17.76 -35.02
C PRO A 858 3.64 17.72 -36.05
N PRO A 859 3.35 17.93 -37.35
CA PRO A 859 4.37 17.99 -38.40
C PRO A 859 5.40 19.12 -38.19
N GLN A 860 4.98 20.19 -37.51
CA GLN A 860 5.83 21.30 -37.11
C GLN A 860 5.62 21.59 -35.62
N PRO A 861 6.66 22.00 -34.86
CA PRO A 861 6.53 22.32 -33.45
C PRO A 861 5.43 23.34 -33.18
N GLN A 862 4.55 23.03 -32.22
CA GLN A 862 3.46 23.90 -31.81
C GLN A 862 3.79 24.51 -30.46
N LEU A 863 4.52 25.62 -30.48
CA LEU A 863 5.00 26.28 -29.28
C LEU A 863 3.96 27.24 -28.73
N VAL A 864 3.62 27.05 -27.46
CA VAL A 864 2.74 27.95 -26.70
C VAL A 864 3.40 28.34 -25.40
N ILE A 865 3.13 29.56 -24.96
CA ILE A 865 3.45 30.00 -23.60
C ILE A 865 2.15 30.08 -22.84
N VAL A 866 2.14 29.49 -21.64
CA VAL A 866 1.02 29.50 -20.71
C VAL A 866 1.49 29.97 -19.35
N GLU A 867 0.57 30.42 -18.51
CA GLU A 867 0.86 30.55 -17.09
C GLU A 867 1.10 29.17 -16.48
N VAL A 868 2.03 29.06 -15.53
CA VAL A 868 2.31 27.80 -14.85
C VAL A 868 1.06 27.20 -14.19
N ASN A 869 0.10 28.04 -13.79
CA ASN A 869 -1.18 27.61 -13.21
C ASN A 869 -2.09 26.85 -14.20
N SER A 870 -1.82 26.94 -15.52
CA SER A 870 -2.49 26.14 -16.55
C SER A 870 -2.01 24.69 -16.59
N LEU A 871 -0.85 24.38 -15.97
CA LEU A 871 -0.34 23.02 -15.86
C LEU A 871 -1.12 22.25 -14.80
N ARG A 872 -1.53 21.03 -15.12
CA ARG A 872 -2.31 20.18 -14.19
C ARG A 872 -1.44 19.16 -13.48
N ARG A 873 -0.59 18.46 -14.24
CA ARG A 873 0.28 17.41 -13.70
C ARG A 873 1.43 17.10 -14.66
N ALA A 874 2.44 16.39 -14.16
CA ALA A 874 3.37 15.66 -15.01
C ALA A 874 2.63 14.52 -15.74
N ALA A 875 3.02 14.27 -16.98
CA ALA A 875 2.54 13.16 -17.80
C ALA A 875 3.73 12.26 -18.17
N HIS A 876 3.45 10.98 -18.40
CA HIS A 876 4.44 10.01 -18.88
C HIS A 876 3.96 9.41 -20.19
N LEU A 877 4.89 9.24 -21.14
CA LEU A 877 4.59 8.80 -22.50
C LEU A 877 5.43 7.57 -22.83
N PHE A 878 4.78 6.51 -23.30
CA PHE A 878 5.46 5.39 -23.93
C PHE A 878 5.68 5.67 -25.40
N PRO A 879 6.91 5.57 -25.93
CA PRO A 879 7.12 5.57 -27.37
C PRO A 879 6.36 4.39 -28.01
N LYS A 880 5.68 4.62 -29.13
CA LYS A 880 5.09 3.52 -29.91
C LYS A 880 6.21 2.78 -30.63
N PHE A 881 6.85 1.83 -29.93
CA PHE A 881 8.01 1.07 -30.42
C PHE A 881 7.69 0.24 -31.67
N GLY A 882 6.47 -0.27 -31.80
CA GLY A 882 6.05 -1.13 -32.92
C GLY A 882 6.57 -2.55 -32.79
N VAL A 883 6.63 -3.28 -33.92
CA VAL A 883 7.09 -4.68 -33.99
C VAL A 883 8.60 -4.81 -34.23
N GLY A 884 9.27 -3.72 -34.59
CA GLY A 884 10.70 -3.69 -34.87
C GLY A 884 11.53 -3.58 -33.60
N LYS A 885 12.83 -3.90 -33.73
CA LYS A 885 13.80 -3.68 -32.65
C LYS A 885 14.01 -2.20 -32.38
N VAL A 886 14.11 -1.83 -31.11
CA VAL A 886 14.41 -0.44 -30.72
C VAL A 886 15.84 -0.06 -31.05
N ASP A 887 16.07 1.21 -31.43
CA ASP A 887 17.43 1.71 -31.64
C ASP A 887 18.17 1.75 -30.29
N ARG A 888 19.20 0.90 -30.18
CA ARG A 888 19.98 0.74 -28.96
C ARG A 888 20.79 1.99 -28.59
N LYS A 889 20.95 2.97 -29.50
CA LYS A 889 21.61 4.26 -29.22
C LYS A 889 20.71 5.26 -28.51
N LEU A 890 19.39 5.03 -28.51
CA LEU A 890 18.45 5.89 -27.80
C LEU A 890 18.62 5.75 -26.29
N THR A 891 18.32 6.84 -25.60
CA THR A 891 18.36 6.95 -24.14
C THR A 891 16.99 7.43 -23.65
N PRO A 892 16.67 7.29 -22.37
CA PRO A 892 15.46 7.87 -21.77
C PRO A 892 15.27 9.37 -22.07
N LEU A 893 16.36 10.11 -22.31
CA LEU A 893 16.34 11.54 -22.61
C LEU A 893 16.09 11.85 -24.10
N THR A 894 16.47 10.95 -25.00
CA THR A 894 16.41 11.18 -26.46
C THR A 894 15.26 10.44 -27.15
N VAL A 895 14.66 9.45 -26.49
CA VAL A 895 13.59 8.63 -27.08
C VAL A 895 12.35 9.46 -27.47
N LEU A 896 12.00 10.47 -26.66
CA LEU A 896 10.88 11.37 -26.96
C LEU A 896 11.15 12.24 -28.19
N ASP A 897 12.40 12.43 -28.60
CA ASP A 897 12.76 13.15 -29.82
C ASP A 897 12.70 12.24 -31.06
N ALA A 898 13.06 10.96 -30.91
CA ALA A 898 13.14 9.99 -32.00
C ALA A 898 11.79 9.49 -32.53
N TYR A 899 10.77 9.40 -31.67
CA TYR A 899 9.45 8.87 -32.05
C TYR A 899 8.43 9.98 -32.39
N ASN A 900 7.45 9.67 -33.23
CA ASN A 900 6.37 10.60 -33.63
C ASN A 900 5.00 10.27 -33.02
N ALA A 901 4.85 9.07 -32.46
CA ALA A 901 3.63 8.60 -31.82
C ALA A 901 3.96 7.94 -30.48
N PHE A 902 3.09 8.15 -29.51
CA PHE A 902 3.26 7.73 -28.12
C PHE A 902 1.92 7.28 -27.53
N TYR A 903 1.96 6.50 -26.47
CA TYR A 903 0.81 6.19 -25.62
C TYR A 903 0.93 6.94 -24.29
N LEU A 904 -0.17 7.56 -23.84
CA LEU A 904 -0.24 8.23 -22.55
C LEU A 904 -0.33 7.19 -21.43
N ASN A 905 0.69 7.13 -20.57
CA ASN A 905 0.75 6.15 -19.49
C ASN A 905 -0.19 6.54 -18.34
N ASN A 906 -1.28 5.80 -18.20
CA ASN A 906 -2.24 5.89 -17.12
C ASN A 906 -1.81 5.07 -15.87
N HIS A 907 -0.97 4.05 -16.00
CA HIS A 907 -0.46 3.27 -14.87
C HIS A 907 0.79 3.87 -14.19
N VAL A 908 1.18 5.11 -14.50
CA VAL A 908 2.37 5.74 -13.88
C VAL A 908 2.21 5.93 -12.37
N ASP A 909 1.01 6.28 -11.92
CA ASP A 909 0.62 6.40 -10.52
C ASP A 909 -0.89 6.27 -10.38
N LYS A 910 -1.38 6.12 -9.13
CA LYS A 910 -2.83 6.00 -8.88
C LYS A 910 -3.61 7.25 -9.30
N ASP A 911 -3.01 8.45 -9.27
CA ASP A 911 -3.70 9.66 -9.72
C ASP A 911 -3.91 9.64 -11.24
N ALA A 912 -2.92 9.19 -12.01
CA ALA A 912 -2.98 9.04 -13.47
C ALA A 912 -4.06 8.05 -13.86
N PHE A 913 -4.04 6.89 -13.21
CA PHE A 913 -4.97 5.82 -13.49
C PHE A 913 -6.41 6.30 -13.32
N ARG A 914 -6.65 7.21 -12.37
CA ARG A 914 -7.96 7.78 -12.09
C ARG A 914 -8.36 8.95 -12.98
N SER A 915 -7.46 9.93 -13.09
CA SER A 915 -7.75 11.18 -13.77
C SER A 915 -7.78 11.06 -15.30
N ILE A 916 -7.17 10.01 -15.85
CA ILE A 916 -7.09 9.77 -17.31
C ILE A 916 -8.30 8.97 -17.82
N TYR A 917 -8.79 7.99 -17.04
CA TYR A 917 -10.00 7.21 -17.38
C TYR A 917 -11.32 7.90 -16.99
N TRP A 918 -11.27 9.17 -16.56
CA TRP A 918 -12.44 9.90 -16.13
C TRP A 918 -13.24 10.44 -17.33
N GLU A 919 -14.35 9.77 -17.65
CA GLU A 919 -15.49 10.37 -18.34
C GLU A 919 -16.53 10.79 -17.28
N ILE A 920 -16.92 12.08 -17.28
CA ILE A 920 -18.15 12.48 -16.58
C ILE A 920 -19.28 11.73 -17.27
N GLY A 921 -19.90 10.78 -16.57
CA GLY A 921 -21.19 10.25 -16.99
C GLY A 921 -22.13 11.43 -17.20
N GLU A 922 -22.64 11.57 -18.41
CA GLU A 922 -23.76 12.46 -18.70
C GLU A 922 -24.90 12.03 -17.77
N ASP A 923 -25.07 12.74 -16.65
CA ASP A 923 -26.40 12.95 -16.13
C ASP A 923 -27.10 13.74 -17.25
N ASP A 924 -27.80 13.03 -18.13
CA ASP A 924 -28.82 13.55 -19.01
C ASP A 924 -29.92 14.16 -18.13
N GLU A 925 -29.63 15.31 -17.50
CA GLU A 925 -30.63 16.25 -17.03
C GLU A 925 -31.16 16.98 -18.26
N THR A 926 -31.98 16.25 -19.04
CA THR A 926 -33.05 16.92 -19.78
C THR A 926 -34.00 17.50 -18.74
N ILE A 927 -33.78 18.78 -18.42
CA ILE A 927 -34.79 19.62 -17.78
C ILE A 927 -35.94 19.78 -18.77
N GLU A 928 -37.03 19.05 -18.56
CA GLU A 928 -38.38 19.48 -18.93
C GLU A 928 -39.19 19.81 -17.67
#